data_AF-A0A5P1A0J3-F1
#
_entry.id   AF-A0A5P1A0J3-F1
#
_cell.length_a   1.000
_cell.length_b   1.000
_cell.length_c   1.000
_cell.angle_alpha   90.00
_cell.angle_beta   90.00
_cell.angle_gamma   90.00
#
_symmetry.space_group_name_H-M   'P 1'
#
loop_
_entity.id
_entity.type
_entity.pdbx_description
1 polymer ?
#
loop_
_entity_poly.entity_id
_entity_poly.type
_entity_poly.pdbx_seq_one_letter_code
_entity_poly.pdbx_strand_id
1 'polypeptide(L)'
;PTNLDYTPQFLRWFDEWAEEFCRIRNHKLKKVKEECRGETPNGYKKYCSGDGEDCKKIVRQNFNIRSDFFCPRCKTECVNYKKWIDKKQGEFNKQKKKYEKEIKKVESNYETTYDKKVYKNLKKRYRLHSNFVETLKEAPYCNNNNVDDTIDFNKPDDTFSRSKYCASCPVFGVICTKDKCINVDEDTCSKMNVQVPKIVTNKEGPINVDVLVTDDRVDEIPKELEIVCKATGVFKGIRKDEWSCNYLCDLDVCELSNDNNNKHIDKRISIRVLFKRWLEYFFKDYSKLKKKLNSCTNNGKESICINKCKNKCVCVGKWAEEKMKEWENVRKRFFNQYNVGVSEEAYEVKTFVNTNVDRSDIKNSLDEDETLEKLQDSEGCINAHNSKEETCVKNDVVNILINRLQKQIDDCKIQHDEKFHQICCDELPESTKDDDDEEEEGGKKKNSKQLEVTNEKKEQDDKKFLDLCKEVKKYIEDNNTQKSIQHKCNTKGDGNWKGSTTQIDRNHTGAHMPPRRKSLCIRELRYLAEHTGEKTLEEFKNAFVKCASIETYLLWQKYKTSNGAEDKLKGGEIPNDFLRIMYYTFGDYKDIYLDKDISSDVNIKKISNKIKDLMKEKDSKATGHKGENLNSNLQSSWDEHKRTIWKGMLCGLTYDIQDEDQKKNIRKILNNKYNYPCDLETFSKKPQFFRWFTEWSEDYCRKYNDEYEKLQTACSTVDCSKDPNDSQKEKCKTACENFSKFVEGWKKQYDSQKNKFNQDKHKDNIKNIYKGIENKEAYVFLGEECKGKCDCIKYKTEYNTNSYDSKGFDTPPKEQKDKCECVFRKKSACENNEVPKGRTQSQMTCNELKSEYTNSKNKNIGIYPKGNDTSFFNKSNLIGLGAQWKKITNGDPIYVSPRTRQLCLKHVIDIGRDNTKNKNITEEEFIKVLQKDAYVEGKLLYMYYMNNGKLSIFKNSEKVKLDDIEKHIHEAMKRSYADYADLIKGTTKYTEYTDYTNINDIINDVTKTSNTASPNDIYERQEFWKKYKADIWNAMLCGYNDGNDGDNNLMKNNDLCNLPNTDKEEEFLRWFKEWNENFCITQVKREDKLKNECNNF
;
A
#
# COMPACT_ATOMS: atom_id res chain seq x y z
N PRO A 1 -40.15 -15.30 29.08
CA PRO A 1 -39.45 -14.09 28.62
C PRO A 1 -38.98 -13.27 29.82
N THR A 2 -37.68 -13.35 30.14
CA THR A 2 -37.06 -12.52 31.16
C THR A 2 -37.28 -11.05 30.81
N ASN A 3 -37.59 -10.20 31.80
CA ASN A 3 -37.86 -8.74 31.68
C ASN A 3 -36.78 -7.90 30.93
N LEU A 4 -35.73 -8.52 30.41
CA LEU A 4 -34.67 -7.92 29.60
C LEU A 4 -35.11 -7.57 28.17
N ASP A 5 -36.04 -8.30 27.54
CA ASP A 5 -36.51 -8.01 26.16
C ASP A 5 -37.27 -6.68 26.03
N TYR A 6 -37.64 -6.10 27.18
CA TYR A 6 -38.45 -4.91 27.35
C TYR A 6 -37.63 -3.70 27.84
N THR A 7 -36.30 -3.78 27.79
CA THR A 7 -35.40 -2.67 28.17
C THR A 7 -34.68 -2.12 26.93
N PRO A 8 -34.68 -0.80 26.69
CA PRO A 8 -33.96 -0.18 25.59
C PRO A 8 -32.54 -0.73 25.49
N GLN A 9 -32.12 -1.08 24.27
CA GLN A 9 -30.85 -1.74 24.00
C GLN A 9 -29.65 -1.02 24.63
N PHE A 10 -29.64 0.31 24.58
CA PHE A 10 -28.59 1.12 25.22
C PHE A 10 -28.47 0.88 26.73
N LEU A 11 -29.58 0.76 27.46
CA LEU A 11 -29.56 0.56 28.91
C LEU A 11 -29.09 -0.85 29.27
N ARG A 12 -29.44 -1.85 28.45
CA ARG A 12 -28.89 -3.21 28.60
C ARG A 12 -27.38 -3.22 28.40
N TRP A 13 -26.89 -2.58 27.35
CA TRP A 13 -25.46 -2.45 27.10
C TRP A 13 -24.73 -1.68 28.20
N PHE A 14 -25.36 -0.68 28.81
CA PHE A 14 -24.71 0.07 29.89
C PHE A 14 -24.61 -0.77 31.18
N ASP A 15 -25.61 -1.60 31.46
CA ASP A 15 -25.60 -2.55 32.60
C ASP A 15 -24.58 -3.69 32.37
N GLU A 16 -24.58 -4.29 31.18
CA GLU A 16 -23.59 -5.29 30.75
C GLU A 16 -22.16 -4.72 30.81
N TRP A 17 -21.98 -3.47 30.38
CA TRP A 17 -20.69 -2.79 30.46
C TRP A 17 -20.22 -2.60 31.91
N ALA A 18 -21.12 -2.26 32.84
CA ALA A 18 -20.79 -2.08 34.25
C ALA A 18 -20.38 -3.41 34.91
N GLU A 19 -21.10 -4.49 34.61
CA GLU A 19 -20.78 -5.85 35.06
C GLU A 19 -19.40 -6.30 34.53
N GLU A 20 -19.17 -6.15 33.22
CA GLU A 20 -17.91 -6.50 32.59
C GLU A 20 -16.75 -5.68 33.16
N PHE A 21 -16.93 -4.37 33.32
CA PHE A 21 -15.94 -3.48 33.92
C PHE A 21 -15.53 -3.97 35.32
N CYS A 22 -16.49 -4.25 36.20
CA CYS A 22 -16.21 -4.70 37.56
C CYS A 22 -15.46 -6.04 37.57
N ARG A 23 -15.89 -7.00 36.74
CA ARG A 23 -15.23 -8.32 36.62
C ARG A 23 -13.78 -8.21 36.13
N ILE A 24 -13.55 -7.45 35.06
CA ILE A 24 -12.21 -7.28 34.48
C ILE A 24 -11.31 -6.43 35.39
N ARG A 25 -11.84 -5.38 36.02
CA ARG A 25 -11.09 -4.56 36.99
C ARG A 25 -10.54 -5.44 38.10
N ASN A 26 -11.39 -6.30 38.68
CA ASN A 26 -10.99 -7.21 39.75
C ASN A 26 -9.91 -8.20 39.29
N HIS A 27 -10.01 -8.77 38.09
CA HIS A 27 -8.98 -9.64 37.54
C HIS A 27 -7.63 -8.92 37.36
N LYS A 28 -7.65 -7.72 36.75
CA LYS A 28 -6.42 -6.94 36.53
C LYS A 28 -5.80 -6.48 37.84
N LEU A 29 -6.58 -6.04 38.82
CA LEU A 29 -6.09 -5.65 40.14
C LEU A 29 -5.48 -6.82 40.91
N LYS A 30 -6.04 -8.04 40.82
CA LYS A 30 -5.43 -9.25 41.39
C LYS A 30 -4.03 -9.47 40.81
N LYS A 31 -3.90 -9.38 39.50
CA LYS A 31 -2.61 -9.56 38.81
C LYS A 31 -1.59 -8.48 39.20
N VAL A 32 -2.01 -7.21 39.24
CA VAL A 32 -1.18 -6.10 39.73
C VAL A 32 -0.72 -6.37 41.16
N LYS A 33 -1.64 -6.76 42.06
CA LYS A 33 -1.31 -7.09 43.46
C LYS A 33 -0.31 -8.24 43.55
N GLU A 34 -0.49 -9.30 42.76
CA GLU A 34 0.40 -10.46 42.76
C GLU A 34 1.82 -10.10 42.29
N GLU A 35 1.95 -9.35 41.19
CA GLU A 35 3.27 -8.96 40.68
C GLU A 35 3.95 -7.91 41.57
N CYS A 36 3.19 -7.01 42.19
CA CYS A 36 3.74 -5.91 42.99
C CYS A 36 3.89 -6.22 44.50
N ARG A 37 3.06 -7.11 45.05
CA ARG A 37 2.99 -7.45 46.49
C ARG A 37 2.85 -8.96 46.79
N GLY A 38 2.97 -9.83 45.78
CA GLY A 38 2.92 -11.28 45.95
C GLY A 38 4.17 -11.86 46.60
N GLU A 39 4.42 -13.14 46.40
CA GLU A 39 5.59 -13.84 46.97
C GLU A 39 6.61 -14.22 45.90
N THR A 40 7.88 -14.29 46.29
CA THR A 40 8.95 -14.90 45.49
C THR A 40 8.88 -16.43 45.59
N PRO A 41 9.48 -17.19 44.65
CA PRO A 41 9.54 -18.66 44.74
C PRO A 41 10.15 -19.17 46.06
N ASN A 42 10.97 -18.36 46.72
CA ASN A 42 11.62 -18.69 47.99
C ASN A 42 10.81 -18.25 49.22
N GLY A 43 9.53 -17.88 49.06
CA GLY A 43 8.61 -17.54 50.15
C GLY A 43 8.73 -16.12 50.73
N TYR A 44 9.61 -15.27 50.19
CA TYR A 44 9.70 -13.87 50.64
C TYR A 44 8.64 -12.99 49.94
N LYS A 45 7.92 -12.16 50.71
CA LYS A 45 6.97 -11.13 50.20
C LYS A 45 7.68 -10.13 49.30
N LYS A 46 7.20 -9.88 48.10
CA LYS A 46 7.66 -8.80 47.19
C LYS A 46 7.08 -7.46 47.63
N TYR A 47 7.79 -6.37 47.40
CA TYR A 47 7.25 -5.03 47.58
C TYR A 47 7.85 -4.10 46.52
N CYS A 48 7.15 -3.98 45.40
CA CYS A 48 7.60 -3.25 44.21
C CYS A 48 6.74 -2.01 43.93
N SER A 49 7.30 -0.87 43.56
CA SER A 49 6.49 0.27 43.11
C SER A 49 5.97 0.09 41.68
N GLY A 50 4.91 0.82 41.34
CA GLY A 50 4.44 0.91 39.95
C GLY A 50 5.47 1.55 39.01
N ASP A 51 6.46 2.28 39.56
CA ASP A 51 7.59 2.82 38.80
C ASP A 51 8.66 1.74 38.50
N GLY A 52 8.60 0.58 39.17
CA GLY A 52 9.50 -0.56 38.99
C GLY A 52 10.59 -0.69 40.05
N GLU A 53 10.55 0.09 41.14
CA GLU A 53 11.54 0.03 42.20
C GLU A 53 11.25 -1.13 43.18
N ASP A 54 12.29 -1.79 43.67
CA ASP A 54 12.17 -2.71 44.82
C ASP A 54 12.25 -1.89 46.12
N CYS A 55 11.12 -1.67 46.77
CA CYS A 55 11.03 -0.77 47.92
C CYS A 55 11.83 -1.27 49.13
N LYS A 56 12.23 -2.55 49.16
CA LYS A 56 13.10 -3.10 50.21
C LYS A 56 14.54 -2.63 50.11
N LYS A 57 14.94 -2.24 48.90
CA LYS A 57 16.31 -1.87 48.57
C LYS A 57 16.57 -0.39 48.79
N ILE A 58 15.56 0.45 49.01
CA ILE A 58 15.73 1.90 49.02
C ILE A 58 16.80 2.39 49.99
N VAL A 59 16.76 1.96 51.25
CA VAL A 59 17.75 2.36 52.28
C VAL A 59 19.00 1.45 52.30
N ARG A 60 19.07 0.43 51.44
CA ARG A 60 20.15 -0.58 51.42
C ARG A 60 20.94 -0.58 50.11
N GLN A 61 20.48 0.13 49.09
CA GLN A 61 21.04 0.11 47.75
C GLN A 61 22.01 1.26 47.55
N ASN A 62 23.13 0.95 46.91
CA ASN A 62 24.01 1.98 46.36
C ASN A 62 23.35 2.55 45.09
N PHE A 63 22.56 3.62 45.22
CA PHE A 63 21.95 4.29 44.08
C PHE A 63 23.06 4.92 43.22
N ASN A 64 23.36 4.31 42.09
CA ASN A 64 24.05 4.96 40.99
C ASN A 64 23.02 5.53 40.00
N ILE A 65 23.48 6.42 39.12
CA ILE A 65 22.66 7.03 38.06
C ILE A 65 21.95 5.96 37.21
N ARG A 66 22.60 4.82 37.02
CA ARG A 66 22.16 3.71 36.16
C ARG A 66 21.43 2.59 36.89
N SER A 67 20.99 2.81 38.14
CA SER A 67 20.44 1.74 38.98
C SER A 67 19.19 1.11 38.35
N ASP A 68 19.21 -0.21 38.15
CA ASP A 68 18.08 -0.95 37.58
C ASP A 68 16.82 -0.88 38.44
N PHE A 69 15.68 -0.60 37.80
CA PHE A 69 14.35 -0.77 38.37
C PHE A 69 14.03 -2.27 38.43
N PHE A 70 14.43 -2.92 39.54
CA PHE A 70 14.41 -4.39 39.73
C PHE A 70 13.04 -5.06 39.73
N CYS A 71 11.94 -4.32 39.58
CA CYS A 71 10.59 -4.85 39.50
C CYS A 71 9.90 -4.55 38.15
N PRO A 72 10.45 -4.98 37.01
CA PRO A 72 9.89 -4.68 35.70
C PRO A 72 8.48 -5.25 35.51
N ARG A 73 8.18 -6.43 36.09
CA ARG A 73 6.85 -7.05 35.98
C ARG A 73 5.74 -6.21 36.64
N CYS A 74 6.00 -5.68 37.84
CA CYS A 74 5.07 -4.78 38.52
C CYS A 74 4.84 -3.51 37.69
N LYS A 75 5.91 -2.89 37.18
CA LYS A 75 5.82 -1.74 36.27
C LYS A 75 4.95 -2.06 35.05
N THR A 76 5.21 -3.17 34.35
CA THR A 76 4.46 -3.58 33.17
C THR A 76 2.97 -3.76 33.47
N GLU A 77 2.61 -4.47 34.54
CA GLU A 77 1.19 -4.66 34.89
C GLU A 77 0.51 -3.35 35.34
N CYS A 78 1.24 -2.47 36.04
CA CYS A 78 0.74 -1.14 36.40
C CYS A 78 0.49 -0.25 35.18
N VAL A 79 1.39 -0.26 34.20
CA VAL A 79 1.21 0.46 32.92
C VAL A 79 0.02 -0.12 32.15
N ASN A 80 -0.11 -1.45 32.07
CA ASN A 80 -1.22 -2.12 31.40
C ASN A 80 -2.57 -1.83 32.07
N TYR A 81 -2.60 -1.82 33.41
CA TYR A 81 -3.78 -1.44 34.17
C TYR A 81 -4.15 0.02 33.94
N LYS A 82 -3.17 0.94 33.97
CA LYS A 82 -3.38 2.36 33.71
C LYS A 82 -3.96 2.62 32.31
N LYS A 83 -3.37 2.04 31.27
CA LYS A 83 -3.89 2.14 29.89
C LYS A 83 -5.35 1.64 29.80
N TRP A 84 -5.65 0.52 30.47
CA TRP A 84 -6.99 -0.05 30.46
C TRP A 84 -8.01 0.80 31.25
N ILE A 85 -7.65 1.30 32.44
CA ILE A 85 -8.57 2.08 33.28
C ILE A 85 -8.87 3.44 32.64
N ASP A 86 -7.87 4.09 32.02
CA ASP A 86 -8.04 5.35 31.28
C ASP A 86 -9.03 5.16 30.11
N LYS A 87 -8.92 4.04 29.36
CA LYS A 87 -9.86 3.69 28.28
C LYS A 87 -11.28 3.49 28.82
N LYS A 88 -11.44 2.75 29.91
CA LYS A 88 -12.75 2.50 30.54
C LYS A 88 -13.39 3.76 31.10
N GLN A 89 -12.61 4.70 31.64
CA GLN A 89 -13.12 6.01 32.04
C GLN A 89 -13.67 6.80 30.83
N GLY A 90 -12.98 6.73 29.68
CA GLY A 90 -13.46 7.30 28.42
C GLY A 90 -14.80 6.71 27.97
N GLU A 91 -14.92 5.38 27.94
CA GLU A 91 -16.16 4.67 27.60
C GLU A 91 -17.31 5.06 28.54
N PHE A 92 -17.07 5.09 29.85
CA PHE A 92 -18.05 5.52 30.85
C PHE A 92 -18.57 6.94 30.59
N ASN A 93 -17.66 7.88 30.32
CA ASN A 93 -18.02 9.26 30.06
C ASN A 93 -18.89 9.42 28.80
N LYS A 94 -18.62 8.63 27.74
CA LYS A 94 -19.46 8.61 26.53
C LYS A 94 -20.86 8.06 26.83
N GLN A 95 -20.94 6.92 27.52
CA GLN A 95 -22.23 6.31 27.89
C GLN A 95 -23.06 7.22 28.80
N LYS A 96 -22.43 7.88 29.76
CA LYS A 96 -23.07 8.89 30.62
C LYS A 96 -23.65 10.04 29.80
N LYS A 97 -22.88 10.64 28.88
CA LYS A 97 -23.36 11.71 27.99
C LYS A 97 -24.53 11.26 27.11
N LYS A 98 -24.48 10.03 26.58
CA LYS A 98 -25.57 9.45 25.79
C LYS A 98 -26.84 9.30 26.62
N TYR A 99 -26.74 8.77 27.84
CA TYR A 99 -27.88 8.68 28.77
C TYR A 99 -28.48 10.08 29.04
N GLU A 100 -27.65 11.09 29.31
CA GLU A 100 -28.10 12.47 29.50
C GLU A 100 -28.83 13.05 28.28
N LYS A 101 -28.33 12.78 27.06
CA LYS A 101 -28.98 13.17 25.80
C LYS A 101 -30.35 12.49 25.65
N GLU A 102 -30.45 11.19 25.90
CA GLU A 102 -31.72 10.43 25.78
C GLU A 102 -32.77 10.89 26.79
N ILE A 103 -32.38 11.20 28.02
CA ILE A 103 -33.30 11.74 29.05
C ILE A 103 -33.81 13.15 28.69
N LYS A 104 -32.99 13.98 28.02
CA LYS A 104 -33.39 15.31 27.52
C LYS A 104 -34.34 15.24 26.33
N LYS A 105 -34.12 14.32 25.37
CA LYS A 105 -34.97 14.13 24.18
C LYS A 105 -36.45 13.83 24.51
N VAL A 106 -36.72 13.26 25.69
CA VAL A 106 -38.10 13.02 26.17
C VAL A 106 -38.91 14.32 26.35
N GLU A 107 -38.26 15.49 26.45
CA GLU A 107 -38.92 16.79 26.64
C GLU A 107 -39.46 17.43 25.34
N SER A 108 -39.05 16.98 24.14
CA SER A 108 -39.14 17.81 22.93
C SER A 108 -39.93 17.27 21.73
N ASN A 109 -40.87 16.30 21.85
CA ASN A 109 -42.01 16.14 20.91
C ASN A 109 -42.93 14.91 21.20
N TYR A 110 -44.23 15.11 20.91
CA TYR A 110 -45.35 14.15 20.97
C TYR A 110 -45.24 13.04 19.90
N GLU A 111 -44.57 11.93 20.23
CA GLU A 111 -44.79 10.63 19.56
C GLU A 111 -44.49 9.49 20.54
N THR A 112 -45.34 8.46 20.58
CA THR A 112 -45.36 7.37 21.57
C THR A 112 -44.59 6.13 21.13
N THR A 113 -43.27 6.14 21.21
CA THR A 113 -42.47 4.90 21.13
C THR A 113 -42.29 4.25 22.50
N TYR A 114 -42.11 2.93 22.52
CA TYR A 114 -41.93 2.14 23.74
C TYR A 114 -40.73 2.62 24.57
N ASP A 115 -39.60 2.90 23.93
CA ASP A 115 -38.38 3.37 24.57
C ASP A 115 -38.57 4.70 25.30
N LYS A 116 -39.34 5.65 24.73
CA LYS A 116 -39.69 6.91 25.40
C LYS A 116 -40.47 6.70 26.69
N LYS A 117 -41.34 5.67 26.77
CA LYS A 117 -42.06 5.33 28.01
C LYS A 117 -41.09 4.82 29.08
N VAL A 118 -40.11 4.00 28.68
CA VAL A 118 -39.08 3.49 29.59
C VAL A 118 -38.20 4.63 30.11
N TYR A 119 -37.70 5.52 29.24
CA TYR A 119 -36.91 6.69 29.67
C TYR A 119 -37.73 7.68 30.51
N LYS A 120 -39.04 7.88 30.23
CA LYS A 120 -39.93 8.69 31.07
C LYS A 120 -40.10 8.08 32.47
N ASN A 121 -40.22 6.76 32.57
CA ASN A 121 -40.30 6.05 33.85
C ASN A 121 -38.96 6.08 34.60
N LEU A 122 -37.84 5.93 33.90
CA LEU A 122 -36.50 6.07 34.48
C LEU A 122 -36.25 7.48 35.01
N LYS A 123 -36.64 8.54 34.28
CA LYS A 123 -36.57 9.93 34.77
C LYS A 123 -37.42 10.15 36.02
N LYS A 124 -38.59 9.51 36.12
CA LYS A 124 -39.43 9.55 37.32
C LYS A 124 -38.78 8.84 38.51
N ARG A 125 -38.16 7.68 38.28
CA ARG A 125 -37.50 6.86 39.31
C ARG A 125 -36.16 7.46 39.76
N TYR A 126 -35.38 7.98 38.82
CA TYR A 126 -34.05 8.55 39.01
C TYR A 126 -34.07 10.01 38.54
N ARG A 127 -34.55 10.92 39.41
CA ARG A 127 -34.70 12.35 39.09
C ARG A 127 -33.38 13.03 38.73
N LEU A 128 -32.28 12.61 39.35
CA LEU A 128 -30.93 13.07 39.05
C LEU A 128 -30.19 11.96 38.29
N HIS A 129 -29.38 12.33 37.30
CA HIS A 129 -28.57 11.35 36.55
C HIS A 129 -27.63 10.57 37.49
N SER A 130 -27.19 11.17 38.61
CA SER A 130 -26.36 10.53 39.63
C SER A 130 -27.04 9.33 40.27
N ASN A 131 -28.37 9.39 40.45
CA ASN A 131 -29.11 8.30 41.09
C ASN A 131 -29.19 7.06 40.18
N PHE A 132 -29.18 7.25 38.86
CA PHE A 132 -29.13 6.15 37.90
C PHE A 132 -27.70 5.59 37.78
N VAL A 133 -26.70 6.47 37.70
CA VAL A 133 -25.29 6.04 37.66
C VAL A 133 -24.92 5.24 38.92
N GLU A 134 -25.51 5.58 40.07
CA GLU A 134 -25.32 4.82 41.31
C GLU A 134 -25.75 3.36 41.19
N THR A 135 -26.84 3.05 40.49
CA THR A 135 -27.35 1.68 40.39
C THR A 135 -26.42 0.76 39.61
N LEU A 136 -25.48 1.30 38.82
CA LEU A 136 -24.47 0.50 38.13
C LEU A 136 -23.56 -0.28 39.10
N LYS A 137 -23.44 0.17 40.37
CA LYS A 137 -22.73 -0.59 41.41
C LYS A 137 -23.46 -1.87 41.82
N GLU A 138 -24.75 -1.97 41.52
CA GLU A 138 -25.58 -3.15 41.83
C GLU A 138 -25.35 -4.31 40.85
N ALA A 139 -24.66 -4.04 39.73
CA ALA A 139 -24.32 -5.05 38.74
C ALA A 139 -23.50 -6.21 39.37
N PRO A 140 -23.65 -7.44 38.84
CA PRO A 140 -22.87 -8.59 39.30
C PRO A 140 -21.36 -8.28 39.32
N TYR A 141 -20.64 -8.85 40.29
CA TYR A 141 -19.20 -8.64 40.52
C TYR A 141 -18.77 -7.23 41.00
N CYS A 142 -19.65 -6.23 41.03
CA CYS A 142 -19.33 -4.92 41.63
C CYS A 142 -19.45 -4.92 43.18
N ASN A 143 -20.28 -5.82 43.73
CA ASN A 143 -20.62 -5.87 45.17
C ASN A 143 -19.73 -6.78 46.04
N ASN A 144 -18.78 -7.53 45.48
CA ASN A 144 -17.99 -8.54 46.24
C ASN A 144 -16.47 -8.30 46.16
N ASN A 145 -15.87 -7.98 47.33
CA ASN A 145 -14.43 -8.02 47.64
C ASN A 145 -13.50 -7.47 46.55
N ASN A 146 -13.52 -6.14 46.38
CA ASN A 146 -12.59 -5.46 45.50
C ASN A 146 -11.18 -5.46 46.10
N VAL A 147 -10.21 -5.89 45.30
CA VAL A 147 -8.79 -6.00 45.66
C VAL A 147 -8.16 -4.64 45.99
N ASP A 148 -8.77 -3.57 45.50
CA ASP A 148 -8.30 -2.19 45.57
C ASP A 148 -9.50 -1.20 45.58
N ASP A 149 -10.18 -1.17 46.72
CA ASP A 149 -11.24 -0.23 47.15
C ASP A 149 -12.64 -0.40 46.48
N THR A 150 -13.66 0.18 47.13
CA THR A 150 -15.07 0.06 46.73
C THR A 150 -15.34 0.88 45.46
N ILE A 151 -16.10 0.31 44.51
CA ILE A 151 -16.47 0.98 43.26
C ILE A 151 -17.68 1.88 43.53
N ASP A 152 -17.55 3.17 43.18
CA ASP A 152 -18.60 4.17 43.27
C ASP A 152 -18.59 5.02 41.99
N PHE A 153 -19.50 4.73 41.06
CA PHE A 153 -19.57 5.44 39.78
C PHE A 153 -20.00 6.92 39.92
N ASN A 154 -20.50 7.35 41.08
CA ASN A 154 -20.72 8.77 41.37
C ASN A 154 -19.44 9.50 41.75
N LYS A 155 -18.37 8.76 42.07
CA LYS A 155 -17.01 9.26 42.29
C LYS A 155 -16.09 8.68 41.21
N PRO A 156 -16.19 9.16 39.96
CA PRO A 156 -15.41 8.62 38.86
C PRO A 156 -13.90 8.70 39.11
N ASP A 157 -13.41 9.75 39.78
CA ASP A 157 -11.99 9.90 40.11
C ASP A 157 -11.50 8.80 41.08
N ASP A 158 -12.38 8.31 41.96
CA ASP A 158 -12.08 7.17 42.84
C ASP A 158 -12.20 5.83 42.09
N THR A 159 -13.24 5.66 41.29
CA THR A 159 -13.51 4.39 40.59
C THR A 159 -12.48 4.08 39.50
N PHE A 160 -12.12 5.10 38.73
CA PHE A 160 -11.12 5.01 37.66
C PHE A 160 -9.71 5.38 38.17
N SER A 161 -9.49 5.28 39.49
CA SER A 161 -8.19 5.56 40.09
C SER A 161 -7.11 4.56 39.70
N ARG A 162 -5.86 5.04 39.81
CA ARG A 162 -4.71 4.13 39.79
C ARG A 162 -4.81 3.17 40.98
N SER A 163 -4.22 2.01 40.83
CA SER A 163 -4.15 1.02 41.91
C SER A 163 -3.20 1.50 43.03
N LYS A 164 -3.54 1.26 44.31
CA LYS A 164 -2.63 1.52 45.44
C LYS A 164 -1.39 0.65 45.41
N TYR A 165 -1.46 -0.51 44.77
CA TYR A 165 -0.30 -1.39 44.54
C TYR A 165 0.67 -0.82 43.50
N CYS A 166 0.22 0.11 42.66
CA CYS A 166 1.01 0.85 41.69
C CYS A 166 1.55 2.19 42.21
N ALA A 167 1.33 2.52 43.49
CA ALA A 167 1.92 3.70 44.10
C ALA A 167 3.46 3.64 44.08
N SER A 168 4.10 4.81 44.19
CA SER A 168 5.55 4.87 44.39
C SER A 168 5.93 4.20 45.71
N CYS A 169 7.21 3.83 45.83
CA CYS A 169 7.69 3.33 47.09
C CYS A 169 7.59 4.41 48.18
N PRO A 170 7.38 4.02 49.45
CA PRO A 170 7.73 4.89 50.57
C PRO A 170 9.17 5.38 50.39
N VAL A 171 9.42 6.67 50.55
CA VAL A 171 10.71 7.29 50.21
C VAL A 171 11.88 6.79 51.05
N PHE A 172 11.61 6.24 52.24
CA PHE A 172 12.61 5.57 53.10
C PHE A 172 12.58 4.04 52.96
N GLY A 173 11.81 3.51 52.01
CA GLY A 173 11.68 2.08 51.78
C GLY A 173 10.84 1.33 52.80
N VAL A 174 10.94 0.00 52.73
CA VAL A 174 10.21 -0.93 53.60
C VAL A 174 11.12 -2.02 54.13
N ILE A 175 10.82 -2.52 55.32
CA ILE A 175 11.43 -3.73 55.89
C ILE A 175 10.42 -4.85 55.81
N CYS A 176 10.73 -5.90 55.05
CA CYS A 176 9.87 -7.06 54.89
C CYS A 176 10.41 -8.27 55.64
N THR A 177 9.56 -8.87 56.48
CA THR A 177 9.73 -10.20 57.07
C THR A 177 8.92 -11.22 56.26
N LYS A 178 8.94 -12.51 56.64
CA LYS A 178 8.15 -13.55 55.95
C LYS A 178 6.65 -13.23 55.92
N ASP A 179 6.14 -12.60 56.98
CA ASP A 179 4.70 -12.41 57.15
C ASP A 179 4.20 -11.00 56.77
N LYS A 180 5.04 -9.95 56.91
CA LYS A 180 4.62 -8.55 56.66
C LYS A 180 5.76 -7.62 56.25
N CYS A 181 5.43 -6.59 55.47
CA CYS A 181 6.28 -5.43 55.19
C CYS A 181 5.83 -4.20 56.00
N ILE A 182 6.79 -3.47 56.58
CA ILE A 182 6.57 -2.27 57.39
C ILE A 182 7.32 -1.09 56.73
N ASN A 183 6.66 0.07 56.63
CA ASN A 183 7.29 1.29 56.09
C ASN A 183 8.33 1.84 57.08
N VAL A 184 9.45 2.31 56.56
CA VAL A 184 10.48 2.99 57.35
C VAL A 184 10.08 4.46 57.53
N ASP A 185 10.19 4.99 58.73
CA ASP A 185 10.04 6.42 59.03
C ASP A 185 11.40 7.14 59.03
N GLU A 186 11.38 8.47 59.11
CA GLU A 186 12.57 9.31 59.03
C GLU A 186 13.55 9.08 60.19
N ASP A 187 13.04 8.88 61.40
CA ASP A 187 13.84 8.59 62.59
C ASP A 187 14.56 7.26 62.48
N THR A 188 13.85 6.23 62.01
CA THR A 188 14.41 4.89 61.78
C THR A 188 15.44 4.94 60.67
N CYS A 189 15.16 5.69 59.59
CA CYS A 189 16.10 5.89 58.51
C CYS A 189 17.41 6.54 59.01
N SER A 190 17.31 7.59 59.82
CA SER A 190 18.47 8.31 60.37
C SER A 190 19.31 7.48 61.35
N LYS A 191 18.69 6.50 62.02
CA LYS A 191 19.36 5.57 62.96
C LYS A 191 19.94 4.35 62.28
N MET A 192 19.40 3.94 61.13
CA MET A 192 20.08 2.99 60.28
C MET A 192 21.39 3.64 59.90
N ASN A 193 22.51 2.95 60.08
CA ASN A 193 23.78 3.35 59.51
C ASN A 193 23.64 3.12 57.99
N VAL A 194 22.81 3.93 57.33
CA VAL A 194 22.62 3.94 55.90
C VAL A 194 24.04 4.13 55.39
N GLN A 195 24.58 3.10 54.74
CA GLN A 195 25.67 3.35 53.82
C GLN A 195 25.04 4.22 52.75
N VAL A 196 24.95 5.53 53.01
CA VAL A 196 24.68 6.50 51.98
C VAL A 196 25.65 6.12 50.88
N PRO A 197 25.16 5.88 49.65
CA PRO A 197 26.02 5.63 48.52
C PRO A 197 27.26 6.49 48.67
N LYS A 198 28.48 5.92 48.63
CA LYS A 198 29.74 6.69 48.57
C LYS A 198 29.80 7.68 47.38
N ILE A 199 28.70 7.83 46.64
CA ILE A 199 28.46 8.51 45.37
C ILE A 199 27.63 9.79 45.58
N VAL A 200 26.84 9.94 46.67
CA VAL A 200 26.15 11.22 46.95
C VAL A 200 27.16 12.19 47.57
N THR A 201 27.75 13.03 46.72
CA THR A 201 28.90 13.87 47.07
C THR A 201 28.51 15.32 47.34
N ASN A 202 27.32 15.75 46.90
CA ASN A 202 26.85 17.12 47.03
C ASN A 202 25.36 17.15 47.41
N LYS A 203 25.02 17.91 48.46
CA LYS A 203 23.64 18.08 48.96
C LYS A 203 23.24 19.54 48.84
N GLU A 204 22.67 19.91 47.70
CA GLU A 204 22.14 21.25 47.50
C GLU A 204 20.90 21.53 48.37
N GLY A 205 20.67 22.80 48.69
CA GLY A 205 19.52 23.24 49.46
C GLY A 205 18.17 22.90 48.80
N PRO A 206 17.04 23.17 49.50
CA PRO A 206 15.71 22.92 48.96
C PRO A 206 15.48 23.66 47.63
N ILE A 207 14.84 22.99 46.67
CA ILE A 207 14.49 23.56 45.36
C ILE A 207 13.06 23.19 44.99
N ASN A 208 12.36 24.12 44.32
CA ASN A 208 11.06 23.83 43.73
C ASN A 208 11.23 23.40 42.28
N VAL A 209 10.55 22.30 41.92
CA VAL A 209 10.62 21.65 40.62
C VAL A 209 9.19 21.52 40.08
N ASP A 210 8.74 22.56 39.38
CA ASP A 210 7.42 22.57 38.77
C ASP A 210 7.39 21.69 37.51
N VAL A 211 6.36 20.86 37.35
CA VAL A 211 6.20 19.96 36.19
C VAL A 211 4.79 20.07 35.61
N LEU A 212 4.70 20.46 34.33
CA LEU A 212 3.46 20.43 33.57
C LEU A 212 3.17 19.02 33.05
N VAL A 213 1.97 18.49 33.29
CA VAL A 213 1.59 17.15 32.81
C VAL A 213 0.25 17.24 32.10
N THR A 214 0.21 16.74 30.87
CA THR A 214 -1.04 16.62 30.12
C THR A 214 -1.97 15.65 30.82
N ASP A 215 -3.14 16.14 31.23
CA ASP A 215 -4.14 15.38 31.98
C ASP A 215 -5.54 15.66 31.41
N ASP A 216 -6.04 14.71 30.64
CA ASP A 216 -7.34 14.78 29.96
C ASP A 216 -8.53 14.75 30.92
N ARG A 217 -8.30 14.58 32.23
CA ARG A 217 -9.34 14.63 33.28
C ARG A 217 -9.58 16.03 33.82
N VAL A 218 -8.63 16.93 33.64
CA VAL A 218 -8.74 18.33 34.04
C VAL A 218 -9.15 19.15 32.81
N ASP A 219 -10.02 20.15 32.96
CA ASP A 219 -10.44 21.07 31.89
C ASP A 219 -9.71 22.45 32.01
N GLU A 220 -8.63 22.50 32.81
CA GLU A 220 -7.85 23.70 33.12
C GLU A 220 -6.51 23.69 32.39
N ILE A 221 -6.04 24.86 31.99
CA ILE A 221 -4.72 25.09 31.39
C ILE A 221 -4.04 26.18 32.23
N PRO A 222 -2.78 25.98 32.67
CA PRO A 222 -2.04 26.97 33.44
C PRO A 222 -1.93 28.29 32.69
N LYS A 223 -1.89 29.42 33.42
CA LYS A 223 -1.93 30.78 32.84
C LYS A 223 -0.85 31.00 31.77
N GLU A 224 0.30 30.37 31.94
CA GLU A 224 1.46 30.41 31.05
C GLU A 224 1.13 29.87 29.65
N LEU A 225 0.22 28.89 29.57
CA LEU A 225 -0.25 28.28 28.31
C LEU A 225 -1.67 28.72 27.94
N GLU A 226 -2.46 29.22 28.89
CA GLU A 226 -3.89 29.50 28.73
C GLU A 226 -4.19 30.48 27.60
N ILE A 227 -3.43 31.57 27.52
CA ILE A 227 -3.61 32.64 26.53
C ILE A 227 -3.51 32.10 25.10
N VAL A 228 -2.64 31.12 24.88
CA VAL A 228 -2.26 30.63 23.55
C VAL A 228 -2.95 29.30 23.22
N CYS A 229 -3.13 28.42 24.19
CA CYS A 229 -3.54 27.02 23.97
C CYS A 229 -5.03 26.74 24.21
N LYS A 230 -5.76 27.57 24.95
CA LYS A 230 -7.16 27.28 25.35
C LYS A 230 -8.13 27.15 24.17
N ALA A 231 -7.90 27.89 23.09
CA ALA A 231 -8.74 27.89 21.90
C ALA A 231 -8.27 26.94 20.79
N THR A 232 -7.18 26.20 20.98
CA THR A 232 -6.49 25.47 19.88
C THR A 232 -6.85 23.98 19.82
N GLY A 233 -7.36 23.41 20.91
CA GLY A 233 -7.62 21.98 21.03
C GLY A 233 -6.36 21.10 21.06
N VAL A 234 -5.18 21.69 21.28
CA VAL A 234 -3.91 20.93 21.39
C VAL A 234 -3.89 20.10 22.68
N PHE A 235 -4.34 20.67 23.78
CA PHE A 235 -4.47 20.00 25.08
C PHE A 235 -5.91 20.06 25.55
N LYS A 236 -6.41 18.98 26.14
CA LYS A 236 -7.72 18.98 26.81
C LYS A 236 -7.63 19.62 28.20
N GLY A 237 -6.55 19.30 28.92
CA GLY A 237 -6.12 19.98 30.13
C GLY A 237 -4.66 19.68 30.47
N ILE A 238 -4.07 20.56 31.26
CA ILE A 238 -2.70 20.43 31.78
C ILE A 238 -2.76 20.71 33.27
N ARG A 239 -2.27 19.76 34.06
CA ARG A 239 -2.07 19.98 35.50
C ARG A 239 -0.62 20.43 35.76
N LYS A 240 -0.44 21.30 36.75
CA LYS A 240 0.87 21.77 37.20
C LYS A 240 1.18 21.12 38.55
N ASP A 241 2.16 20.22 38.60
CA ASP A 241 2.66 19.65 39.86
C ASP A 241 3.78 20.53 40.41
N GLU A 242 3.60 21.08 41.60
CA GLU A 242 4.58 21.93 42.27
C GLU A 242 5.34 21.10 43.32
N TRP A 243 6.49 20.55 42.94
CA TRP A 243 7.30 19.71 43.83
C TRP A 243 8.30 20.55 44.62
N SER A 244 8.35 20.36 45.93
CA SER A 244 9.44 20.87 46.77
C SER A 244 10.39 19.73 47.10
N CYS A 245 11.62 19.79 46.62
CA CYS A 245 12.64 18.76 46.79
C CYS A 245 13.68 19.16 47.83
N ASN A 246 13.90 18.31 48.83
CA ASN A 246 14.89 18.48 49.90
C ASN A 246 15.54 17.15 50.28
N TYR A 247 16.71 17.22 50.94
CA TYR A 247 17.38 16.02 51.45
C TYR A 247 16.81 15.65 52.82
N LEU A 248 16.24 14.45 52.92
CA LEU A 248 15.70 13.89 54.16
C LEU A 248 16.29 12.49 54.35
N CYS A 249 16.94 12.26 55.48
CA CYS A 249 17.75 11.04 55.70
C CYS A 249 18.72 10.76 54.53
N ASP A 250 19.44 11.79 54.07
CA ASP A 250 20.42 11.71 52.98
C ASP A 250 19.87 11.22 51.62
N LEU A 251 18.55 11.14 51.49
CA LEU A 251 17.84 10.86 50.25
C LEU A 251 17.20 12.14 49.74
N ASP A 252 17.29 12.37 48.42
CA ASP A 252 16.65 13.52 47.79
C ASP A 252 15.17 13.22 47.51
N VAL A 253 14.32 13.86 48.31
CA VAL A 253 12.89 13.59 48.42
C VAL A 253 12.10 14.82 47.96
N CYS A 254 11.11 14.59 47.10
CA CYS A 254 10.23 15.62 46.58
C CYS A 254 8.82 15.44 47.12
N GLU A 255 8.28 16.48 47.73
CA GLU A 255 6.91 16.56 48.26
C GLU A 255 6.04 17.46 47.38
N LEU A 256 4.82 17.02 47.10
CA LEU A 256 3.87 17.77 46.26
C LEU A 256 3.17 18.85 47.10
N SER A 257 3.31 20.10 46.69
CA SER A 257 2.80 21.26 47.44
C SER A 257 1.30 21.51 47.24
N ASN A 258 0.74 21.09 46.10
CA ASN A 258 -0.62 21.42 45.64
C ASN A 258 -1.44 20.15 45.29
N ASP A 259 -1.75 19.30 46.27
CA ASP A 259 -2.34 17.97 45.98
C ASP A 259 -3.85 17.99 45.62
N ASN A 260 -4.64 19.01 45.99
CA ASN A 260 -6.11 19.03 45.77
C ASN A 260 -6.84 17.70 46.13
N ASN A 261 -6.27 16.86 47.01
CA ASN A 261 -6.68 15.48 47.30
C ASN A 261 -6.75 14.53 46.07
N ASN A 262 -5.88 14.71 45.07
CA ASN A 262 -5.86 13.90 43.87
C ASN A 262 -5.25 12.50 44.13
N LYS A 263 -6.11 11.48 44.30
CA LYS A 263 -5.69 10.09 44.54
C LYS A 263 -4.83 9.47 43.42
N HIS A 264 -4.75 10.12 42.25
CA HIS A 264 -3.94 9.66 41.13
C HIS A 264 -2.46 10.09 41.22
N ILE A 265 -2.07 10.92 42.19
CA ILE A 265 -0.70 11.42 42.33
C ILE A 265 -0.12 10.96 43.67
N ASP A 266 1.18 10.69 43.71
CA ASP A 266 1.88 10.39 44.96
C ASP A 266 2.20 11.69 45.66
N LYS A 267 1.94 11.80 46.98
CA LYS A 267 2.25 13.01 47.75
C LYS A 267 3.75 13.25 47.92
N ARG A 268 4.53 12.17 47.93
CA ARG A 268 5.96 12.19 48.25
C ARG A 268 6.68 11.10 47.46
N ILE A 269 7.71 11.47 46.71
CA ILE A 269 8.49 10.59 45.84
C ILE A 269 9.97 10.92 45.94
N SER A 270 10.85 10.03 45.45
CA SER A 270 12.27 10.37 45.30
C SER A 270 12.51 11.21 44.04
N ILE A 271 13.57 12.03 44.03
CA ILE A 271 13.98 12.79 42.83
C ILE A 271 14.18 11.88 41.61
N ARG A 272 14.63 10.63 41.84
CA ARG A 272 14.81 9.63 40.77
C ARG A 272 13.49 9.23 40.13
N VAL A 273 12.45 9.04 40.93
CA VAL A 273 11.10 8.74 40.43
C VAL A 273 10.54 9.96 39.70
N LEU A 274 10.75 11.17 40.23
CA LEU A 274 10.35 12.41 39.55
C LEU A 274 11.03 12.55 38.19
N PHE A 275 12.35 12.35 38.13
CA PHE A 275 13.15 12.40 36.90
C PHE A 275 12.66 11.37 35.86
N LYS A 276 12.41 10.12 36.27
CA LYS A 276 11.85 9.08 35.40
C LYS A 276 10.47 9.46 34.87
N ARG A 277 9.55 9.88 35.74
CA ARG A 277 8.18 10.23 35.34
C ARG A 277 8.17 11.44 34.43
N TRP A 278 9.02 12.43 34.68
CA TRP A 278 9.18 13.59 33.81
C TRP A 278 9.54 13.16 32.39
N LEU A 279 10.52 12.27 32.22
CA LEU A 279 10.90 11.72 30.92
C LEU A 279 9.73 10.95 30.27
N GLU A 280 9.03 10.09 31.02
CA GLU A 280 7.86 9.37 30.50
C GLU A 280 6.75 10.33 30.02
N TYR A 281 6.47 11.40 30.77
CA TYR A 281 5.51 12.43 30.34
C TYR A 281 6.00 13.20 29.12
N PHE A 282 7.28 13.59 29.09
CA PHE A 282 7.88 14.30 27.97
C PHE A 282 7.76 13.52 26.67
N PHE A 283 8.20 12.25 26.61
CA PHE A 283 8.15 11.45 25.39
C PHE A 283 6.71 11.18 24.92
N LYS A 284 5.80 10.94 25.87
CA LYS A 284 4.38 10.74 25.56
C LYS A 284 3.76 12.01 24.95
N ASP A 285 3.99 13.17 25.56
CA ASP A 285 3.45 14.43 25.08
C ASP A 285 4.11 14.88 23.78
N TYR A 286 5.44 14.74 23.68
CA TYR A 286 6.20 15.03 22.48
C TYR A 286 5.67 14.25 21.27
N SER A 287 5.49 12.94 21.38
CA SER A 287 4.98 12.11 20.28
C SER A 287 3.58 12.52 19.82
N LYS A 288 2.70 12.89 20.76
CA LYS A 288 1.37 13.45 20.46
C LYS A 288 1.47 14.80 19.73
N LEU A 289 2.33 15.70 20.22
CA LEU A 289 2.49 17.03 19.64
C LEU A 289 3.16 16.99 18.27
N LYS A 290 4.16 16.14 18.08
CA LYS A 290 4.79 15.84 16.78
C LYS A 290 3.74 15.42 15.76
N LYS A 291 2.84 14.48 16.11
CA LYS A 291 1.72 14.08 15.24
C LYS A 291 0.78 15.24 14.91
N LYS A 292 0.39 16.04 15.91
CA LYS A 292 -0.46 17.22 15.72
C LYS A 292 0.22 18.31 14.88
N LEU A 293 1.53 18.48 15.00
CA LEU A 293 2.30 19.45 14.21
C LEU A 293 2.49 18.98 12.77
N ASN A 294 2.76 17.69 12.57
CA ASN A 294 2.82 17.06 11.24
C ASN A 294 1.49 17.21 10.48
N SER A 295 0.34 17.21 11.16
CA SER A 295 -0.94 17.51 10.52
C SER A 295 -1.04 18.95 9.96
N CYS A 296 -0.20 19.86 10.44
CA CYS A 296 -0.13 21.26 9.97
C CYS A 296 0.98 21.53 8.96
N THR A 297 1.95 20.62 8.80
CA THR A 297 3.11 20.77 7.91
C THR A 297 3.12 19.77 6.75
N ASN A 298 2.42 18.64 6.85
CA ASN A 298 2.29 17.66 5.78
C ASN A 298 1.05 17.96 4.91
N ASN A 299 1.27 18.39 3.67
CA ASN A 299 0.24 18.69 2.67
C ASN A 299 -0.52 17.44 2.12
N GLY A 300 -0.64 16.37 2.93
CA GLY A 300 -0.91 15.02 2.48
C GLY A 300 -2.38 14.61 2.36
N LYS A 301 -3.24 14.84 3.36
CA LYS A 301 -4.62 14.29 3.31
C LYS A 301 -5.74 15.14 3.93
N GLU A 302 -5.45 16.09 4.82
CA GLU A 302 -6.44 17.06 5.32
C GLU A 302 -5.74 18.38 5.60
N SER A 303 -5.94 19.42 4.78
CA SER A 303 -5.31 20.72 5.08
C SER A 303 -6.14 21.46 6.13
N ILE A 304 -5.65 21.45 7.37
CA ILE A 304 -6.20 22.23 8.48
C ILE A 304 -5.91 23.72 8.24
N CYS A 305 -6.90 24.59 8.50
CA CYS A 305 -6.83 26.05 8.26
C CYS A 305 -5.56 26.73 8.84
N ILE A 306 -4.96 27.67 8.08
CA ILE A 306 -3.76 28.45 8.43
C ILE A 306 -3.85 29.09 9.82
N ASN A 307 -5.00 29.68 10.21
CA ASN A 307 -5.13 30.29 11.53
C ASN A 307 -5.19 29.25 12.67
N LYS A 308 -5.80 28.09 12.40
CA LYS A 308 -5.88 26.98 13.35
C LYS A 308 -4.51 26.33 13.50
N CYS A 309 -3.77 26.15 12.40
CA CYS A 309 -2.40 25.64 12.41
C CYS A 309 -1.41 26.64 13.02
N LYS A 310 -1.48 27.93 12.69
CA LYS A 310 -0.71 29.00 13.34
C LYS A 310 -0.91 28.97 14.85
N ASN A 311 -2.16 28.97 15.33
CA ASN A 311 -2.42 28.93 16.77
C ASN A 311 -1.95 27.62 17.42
N LYS A 312 -2.11 26.47 16.74
CA LYS A 312 -1.55 25.19 17.19
C LYS A 312 -0.02 25.25 17.29
N CYS A 313 0.67 25.79 16.29
CA CYS A 313 2.12 25.89 16.25
C CYS A 313 2.67 26.86 17.30
N VAL A 314 1.99 27.99 17.54
CA VAL A 314 2.34 28.92 18.63
C VAL A 314 2.13 28.23 19.99
N CYS A 315 1.05 27.48 20.17
CA CYS A 315 0.80 26.72 21.41
C CYS A 315 1.86 25.64 21.65
N VAL A 316 2.21 24.84 20.63
CA VAL A 316 3.27 23.81 20.73
C VAL A 316 4.62 24.47 21.03
N GLY A 317 4.92 25.63 20.42
CA GLY A 317 6.13 26.39 20.73
C GLY A 317 6.20 26.86 22.18
N LYS A 318 5.09 27.37 22.74
CA LYS A 318 5.04 27.74 24.17
C LYS A 318 5.19 26.55 25.10
N TRP A 319 4.61 25.40 24.77
CA TRP A 319 4.84 24.18 25.53
C TRP A 319 6.32 23.75 25.49
N ALA A 320 6.98 23.84 24.34
CA ALA A 320 8.39 23.50 24.20
C ALA A 320 9.30 24.43 25.03
N GLU A 321 9.02 25.75 25.03
CA GLU A 321 9.73 26.73 25.86
C GLU A 321 9.63 26.40 27.36
N GLU A 322 8.41 26.10 27.85
CA GLU A 322 8.22 25.73 29.26
C GLU A 322 8.91 24.40 29.59
N LYS A 323 8.86 23.41 28.69
CA LYS A 323 9.54 22.12 28.88
C LYS A 323 11.05 22.23 28.95
N MET A 324 11.67 23.16 28.23
CA MET A 324 13.11 23.42 28.37
C MET A 324 13.47 23.91 29.77
N LYS A 325 12.69 24.86 30.32
CA LYS A 325 12.91 25.39 31.68
C LYS A 325 12.74 24.30 32.74
N GLU A 326 11.70 23.48 32.61
CA GLU A 326 11.49 22.33 33.50
C GLU A 326 12.67 21.36 33.42
N TRP A 327 13.12 21.04 32.21
CA TRP A 327 14.20 20.09 31.98
C TRP A 327 15.49 20.55 32.63
N GLU A 328 15.87 21.82 32.46
CA GLU A 328 17.07 22.38 33.11
C GLU A 328 17.03 22.20 34.63
N ASN A 329 15.90 22.50 35.27
CA ASN A 329 15.74 22.39 36.72
C ASN A 329 15.76 20.92 37.20
N VAL A 330 14.96 20.06 36.56
CA VAL A 330 14.83 18.63 36.89
C VAL A 330 16.16 17.90 36.68
N ARG A 331 16.82 18.15 35.54
CA ARG A 331 18.11 17.54 35.16
C ARG A 331 19.21 17.97 36.12
N LYS A 332 19.33 19.28 36.38
CA LYS A 332 20.34 19.84 37.28
C LYS A 332 20.20 19.24 38.69
N ARG A 333 18.99 19.26 39.26
CA ARG A 333 18.74 18.69 40.59
C ARG A 333 19.09 17.20 40.66
N PHE A 334 18.70 16.42 39.64
CA PHE A 334 19.00 15.00 39.60
C PHE A 334 20.50 14.69 39.53
N PHE A 335 21.27 15.36 38.68
CA PHE A 335 22.71 15.07 38.49
C PHE A 335 23.62 15.68 39.55
N ASN A 336 23.24 16.81 40.15
CA ASN A 336 24.06 17.49 41.16
C ASN A 336 24.46 16.58 42.33
N GLN A 337 23.60 15.61 42.69
CA GLN A 337 23.91 14.68 43.77
C GLN A 337 25.07 13.70 43.44
N TYR A 338 25.41 13.51 42.16
CA TYR A 338 26.39 12.50 41.70
C TYR A 338 27.71 13.08 41.17
N ASN A 339 27.94 14.40 41.23
CA ASN A 339 29.13 15.09 40.68
C ASN A 339 29.50 14.68 39.23
N VAL A 340 28.50 14.51 38.36
CA VAL A 340 28.69 14.14 36.95
C VAL A 340 29.19 15.35 36.17
N GLY A 341 30.19 15.16 35.30
CA GLY A 341 30.66 16.23 34.42
C GLY A 341 29.59 16.61 33.38
N VAL A 342 29.48 17.89 33.02
CA VAL A 342 28.50 18.40 32.04
C VAL A 342 28.54 17.63 30.70
N SER A 343 29.72 17.16 30.30
CA SER A 343 29.93 16.36 29.09
C SER A 343 29.45 14.90 29.20
N GLU A 344 29.30 14.37 30.41
CA GLU A 344 28.84 13.00 30.69
C GLU A 344 27.34 12.92 30.94
N GLU A 345 26.72 14.01 31.42
CA GLU A 345 25.29 14.08 31.69
C GLU A 345 24.43 13.68 30.47
N ALA A 346 24.81 14.13 29.26
CA ALA A 346 24.09 13.78 28.04
C ALA A 346 24.09 12.28 27.74
N TYR A 347 25.20 11.58 28.04
CA TYR A 347 25.31 10.13 27.91
C TYR A 347 24.45 9.42 28.97
N GLU A 348 24.50 9.89 30.22
CA GLU A 348 23.70 9.32 31.30
C GLU A 348 22.19 9.48 31.07
N VAL A 349 21.72 10.63 30.57
CA VAL A 349 20.31 10.84 30.18
C VAL A 349 19.90 9.80 29.14
N LYS A 350 20.69 9.59 28.08
CA LYS A 350 20.39 8.61 27.04
C LYS A 350 20.30 7.19 27.59
N THR A 351 21.27 6.77 28.41
CA THR A 351 21.26 5.45 29.03
C THR A 351 20.08 5.28 29.97
N PHE A 352 19.72 6.33 30.73
CA PHE A 352 18.55 6.32 31.60
C PHE A 352 17.25 6.19 30.80
N VAL A 353 17.09 6.95 29.71
CA VAL A 353 15.93 6.87 28.81
C VAL A 353 15.80 5.46 28.22
N ASN A 354 16.88 4.90 27.68
CA ASN A 354 16.88 3.58 27.04
C ASN A 354 16.47 2.45 28.01
N THR A 355 16.82 2.61 29.29
CA THR A 355 16.56 1.60 30.33
C THR A 355 15.16 1.77 30.94
N ASN A 356 14.71 3.02 31.14
CA ASN A 356 13.62 3.33 32.04
C ASN A 356 12.35 3.88 31.37
N VAL A 357 12.41 4.36 30.13
CA VAL A 357 11.25 4.87 29.38
C VAL A 357 10.70 3.76 28.47
N ASP A 358 9.38 3.77 28.21
CA ASP A 358 8.75 2.76 27.36
C ASP A 358 9.28 2.86 25.91
N ARG A 359 9.68 1.71 25.34
CA ARG A 359 10.25 1.64 23.98
C ARG A 359 9.30 2.16 22.91
N SER A 360 7.98 2.04 23.10
CA SER A 360 7.01 2.54 22.15
C SER A 360 6.93 4.07 22.17
N ASP A 361 7.02 4.71 23.35
CA ASP A 361 7.03 6.17 23.48
C ASP A 361 8.31 6.78 22.90
N ILE A 362 9.46 6.11 23.11
CA ILE A 362 10.73 6.47 22.45
C ILE A 362 10.58 6.36 20.94
N LYS A 363 10.16 5.18 20.43
CA LYS A 363 10.01 4.94 18.98
C LYS A 363 9.06 5.93 18.31
N ASN A 364 7.94 6.27 18.95
CA ASN A 364 6.97 7.22 18.41
C ASN A 364 7.48 8.68 18.37
N SER A 365 8.55 8.98 19.11
CA SER A 365 9.17 10.31 19.14
C SER A 365 10.27 10.46 18.07
N LEU A 366 10.90 9.36 17.66
CA LEU A 366 11.95 9.32 16.63
C LEU A 366 11.36 9.35 15.20
N ASP A 367 12.20 9.61 14.21
CA ASP A 367 11.83 9.52 12.79
C ASP A 367 11.93 8.08 12.24
N GLU A 368 11.36 7.81 11.07
CA GLU A 368 11.43 6.49 10.43
C GLU A 368 12.91 6.11 10.19
N ASP A 369 13.28 4.87 10.57
CA ASP A 369 14.65 4.31 10.53
C ASP A 369 15.70 4.95 11.46
N GLU A 370 15.28 5.87 12.34
CA GLU A 370 16.13 6.43 13.38
C GLU A 370 16.15 5.56 14.64
N THR A 371 17.29 5.53 15.31
CA THR A 371 17.45 4.87 16.62
C THR A 371 18.00 5.86 17.64
N LEU A 372 17.70 5.63 18.92
CA LEU A 372 18.23 6.43 20.02
C LEU A 372 19.77 6.47 20.03
N GLU A 373 20.41 5.42 19.49
CA GLU A 373 21.87 5.36 19.32
C GLU A 373 22.36 6.43 18.34
N LYS A 374 21.78 6.49 17.14
CA LYS A 374 22.14 7.44 16.06
C LYS A 374 21.83 8.90 16.38
N LEU A 375 20.86 9.18 17.27
CA LEU A 375 20.40 10.54 17.57
C LEU A 375 21.49 11.44 18.18
N GLN A 376 22.48 10.87 18.90
CA GLN A 376 23.61 11.63 19.45
C GLN A 376 24.74 11.88 18.43
N ASP A 377 24.80 11.10 17.35
CA ASP A 377 25.89 11.16 16.37
C ASP A 377 25.56 12.09 15.19
N SER A 378 24.29 12.46 14.98
CA SER A 378 23.82 13.11 13.75
C SER A 378 23.56 14.62 13.83
N GLU A 379 23.34 15.23 15.01
CA GLU A 379 22.88 16.65 15.11
C GLU A 379 23.51 17.49 16.26
N GLY A 380 24.69 17.11 16.74
CA GLY A 380 25.18 17.53 18.07
C GLY A 380 26.20 18.66 18.21
N CYS A 381 26.45 19.56 17.24
CA CYS A 381 27.21 20.79 17.53
C CYS A 381 26.48 22.03 16.99
N ILE A 382 26.03 22.92 17.88
CA ILE A 382 25.66 24.29 17.50
C ILE A 382 26.93 25.12 17.60
N ASN A 383 27.47 25.57 16.47
CA ASN A 383 28.51 26.59 16.47
C ASN A 383 27.87 27.90 16.96
N ALA A 384 28.23 28.33 18.17
CA ALA A 384 27.99 29.71 18.55
C ALA A 384 28.81 30.59 17.60
N HIS A 385 28.15 31.27 16.68
CA HIS A 385 28.80 32.26 15.83
C HIS A 385 29.50 33.29 16.75
N ASN A 386 30.84 33.28 16.71
CA ASN A 386 31.77 34.29 17.27
C ASN A 386 32.54 33.94 18.57
N SER A 387 33.24 32.81 18.63
CA SER A 387 34.45 32.73 19.49
C SER A 387 35.45 31.69 18.96
N LYS A 388 36.70 32.12 18.75
CA LYS A 388 37.84 31.26 18.43
C LYS A 388 38.25 30.50 19.69
N GLU A 389 37.69 29.31 19.89
CA GLU A 389 38.19 28.14 20.64
C GLU A 389 37.00 27.17 20.83
N GLU A 390 36.94 26.09 20.06
CA GLU A 390 35.75 25.22 19.95
C GLU A 390 35.75 24.08 20.98
N THR A 391 34.92 24.19 22.02
CA THR A 391 34.44 23.03 22.80
C THR A 391 32.97 22.75 22.43
N CYS A 392 32.72 21.69 21.66
CA CYS A 392 31.37 21.27 21.30
C CYS A 392 30.62 20.74 22.55
N VAL A 393 29.56 21.45 22.96
CA VAL A 393 28.68 21.01 24.06
C VAL A 393 27.69 19.98 23.51
N LYS A 394 27.85 18.70 23.89
CA LYS A 394 26.92 17.63 23.48
C LYS A 394 25.55 17.85 24.11
N ASN A 395 24.54 18.11 23.28
CA ASN A 395 23.13 18.16 23.72
C ASN A 395 22.64 16.75 24.07
N ASP A 396 21.81 16.64 25.12
CA ASP A 396 21.13 15.39 25.45
C ASP A 396 19.94 15.11 24.53
N VAL A 397 19.36 13.92 24.66
CA VAL A 397 18.22 13.45 23.84
C VAL A 397 17.00 14.37 23.93
N VAL A 398 16.71 14.92 25.11
CA VAL A 398 15.55 15.80 25.33
C VAL A 398 15.77 17.13 24.59
N ASN A 399 16.94 17.73 24.74
CA ASN A 399 17.31 18.97 24.05
C ASN A 399 17.27 18.79 22.53
N ILE A 400 17.77 17.67 22.01
CA ILE A 400 17.73 17.36 20.57
C ILE A 400 16.27 17.30 20.08
N LEU A 401 15.41 16.56 20.78
CA LEU A 401 14.01 16.44 20.41
C LEU A 401 13.28 17.79 20.46
N ILE A 402 13.48 18.59 21.52
CA ILE A 402 12.89 19.93 21.61
C ILE A 402 13.38 20.82 20.46
N ASN A 403 14.68 20.81 20.14
CA ASN A 403 15.23 21.59 19.04
C ASN A 403 14.64 21.19 17.68
N ARG A 404 14.43 19.89 17.43
CA ARG A 404 13.74 19.41 16.24
C ARG A 404 12.30 19.89 16.17
N LEU A 405 11.58 19.82 17.28
CA LEU A 405 10.22 20.33 17.36
C LEU A 405 10.19 21.83 17.11
N GLN A 406 11.16 22.58 17.65
CA GLN A 406 11.30 24.01 17.42
C GLN A 406 11.54 24.33 15.94
N LYS A 407 12.40 23.57 15.25
CA LYS A 407 12.59 23.69 13.80
C LYS A 407 11.30 23.43 13.02
N GLN A 408 10.55 22.39 13.39
CA GLN A 408 9.23 22.12 12.79
C GLN A 408 8.20 23.22 13.08
N ILE A 409 8.27 23.85 14.26
CA ILE A 409 7.43 24.99 14.63
C ILE A 409 7.80 26.20 13.77
N ASP A 410 9.08 26.45 13.52
CA ASP A 410 9.53 27.58 12.72
C ASP A 410 9.17 27.37 11.24
N ASP A 411 9.33 26.16 10.72
CA ASP A 411 8.81 25.77 9.40
C ASP A 411 7.28 25.96 9.34
N CYS A 412 6.55 25.55 10.37
CA CYS A 412 5.11 25.80 10.47
C CYS A 412 4.80 27.31 10.46
N LYS A 413 5.51 28.13 11.26
CA LYS A 413 5.28 29.59 11.30
C LYS A 413 5.55 30.24 9.94
N ILE A 414 6.60 29.80 9.21
CA ILE A 414 6.94 30.29 7.86
C ILE A 414 5.85 29.88 6.86
N GLN A 415 5.39 28.63 6.88
CA GLN A 415 4.34 28.14 5.99
C GLN A 415 3.01 28.88 6.18
N HIS A 416 2.77 29.41 7.38
CA HIS A 416 1.52 30.06 7.79
C HIS A 416 1.69 31.57 8.04
N ASP A 417 2.72 32.20 7.47
CA ASP A 417 2.99 33.65 7.56
C ASP A 417 2.01 34.47 6.68
N GLU A 418 1.47 35.55 7.26
CA GLU A 418 0.46 36.43 6.64
C GLU A 418 0.98 37.16 5.38
N LYS A 419 2.31 37.28 5.22
CA LYS A 419 2.93 37.88 4.03
C LYS A 419 2.78 37.05 2.75
N PHE A 420 2.60 35.73 2.85
CA PHE A 420 2.42 34.84 1.70
C PHE A 420 0.96 34.37 1.64
N HIS A 421 0.11 35.25 1.11
CA HIS A 421 -1.33 35.06 0.97
C HIS A 421 -1.71 33.68 0.40
N GLN A 422 -2.31 32.84 1.26
CA GLN A 422 -3.20 31.78 0.85
C GLN A 422 -4.38 31.72 1.82
N ILE A 423 -5.34 32.63 1.72
CA ILE A 423 -6.58 32.58 2.53
C ILE A 423 -7.21 31.18 2.38
N CYS A 424 -7.31 30.44 3.50
CA CYS A 424 -7.83 29.08 3.52
C CYS A 424 -9.25 28.98 2.98
N CYS A 425 -9.49 27.83 2.36
CA CYS A 425 -10.77 27.21 2.09
C CYS A 425 -11.59 27.09 3.39
N ASP A 426 -12.91 27.24 3.31
CA ASP A 426 -13.81 27.08 4.45
C ASP A 426 -14.08 25.58 4.65
N GLU A 427 -13.97 25.08 5.89
CA GLU A 427 -13.99 23.63 6.22
C GLU A 427 -15.26 22.89 5.71
N LEU A 428 -15.06 21.70 5.12
CA LEU A 428 -16.05 20.60 5.00
C LEU A 428 -16.32 20.00 6.40
N PRO A 429 -17.54 19.56 6.74
CA PRO A 429 -17.76 18.68 7.88
C PRO A 429 -17.13 17.30 7.64
N GLU A 430 -16.49 16.76 8.69
CA GLU A 430 -15.72 15.52 8.71
C GLU A 430 -16.41 14.34 7.98
N SER A 431 -15.65 13.72 7.08
CA SER A 431 -15.98 12.42 6.51
C SER A 431 -15.74 11.34 7.57
N THR A 432 -16.75 10.55 7.86
CA THR A 432 -16.62 9.30 8.61
C THR A 432 -15.81 8.31 7.77
N LYS A 433 -14.52 8.10 8.09
CA LYS A 433 -13.82 6.81 8.05
C LYS A 433 -12.35 6.92 8.48
N ASP A 434 -12.01 6.00 9.38
CA ASP A 434 -10.70 5.49 9.81
C ASP A 434 -9.94 6.28 10.90
N ASP A 435 -10.23 5.96 12.18
CA ASP A 435 -9.27 5.39 13.15
C ASP A 435 -9.95 5.05 14.50
N ASP A 436 -9.81 3.79 14.92
CA ASP A 436 -10.48 3.10 16.05
C ASP A 436 -10.19 3.62 17.48
N ASP A 437 -9.76 4.87 17.68
CA ASP A 437 -9.56 5.40 19.04
C ASP A 437 -9.92 6.90 19.25
N GLU A 438 -10.59 7.60 18.32
CA GLU A 438 -11.16 8.94 18.61
C GLU A 438 -12.54 9.16 17.96
N GLU A 439 -13.58 8.49 18.46
CA GLU A 439 -14.99 8.90 18.24
C GLU A 439 -15.56 9.69 19.43
N GLU A 440 -15.85 10.97 19.21
CA GLU A 440 -17.02 11.76 19.67
C GLU A 440 -16.69 13.21 20.08
N GLU A 441 -17.01 14.08 19.12
CA GLU A 441 -18.01 15.16 19.22
C GLU A 441 -17.71 16.40 20.08
N GLY A 442 -17.72 17.55 19.38
CA GLY A 442 -18.93 18.38 19.40
C GLY A 442 -19.18 19.24 20.65
N GLY A 443 -19.06 20.55 20.45
CA GLY A 443 -19.95 21.56 21.03
C GLY A 443 -19.76 21.92 22.51
N LYS A 444 -18.90 22.90 22.80
CA LYS A 444 -19.13 23.85 23.91
C LYS A 444 -19.42 25.24 23.32
N LYS A 445 -20.52 25.83 23.79
CA LYS A 445 -21.10 27.12 23.40
C LYS A 445 -20.05 28.23 23.26
N LYS A 446 -19.99 28.89 22.10
CA LYS A 446 -19.37 30.22 21.94
C LYS A 446 -20.22 31.26 22.68
N ASN A 447 -19.56 32.26 23.27
CA ASN A 447 -20.19 33.38 23.95
C ASN A 447 -21.20 34.11 23.03
N SER A 448 -22.34 34.52 23.60
CA SER A 448 -23.52 35.09 22.91
C SER A 448 -23.21 36.27 21.97
N LYS A 449 -22.15 37.03 22.19
CA LYS A 449 -21.78 38.19 21.35
C LYS A 449 -20.97 37.85 20.08
N GLN A 450 -20.35 36.67 20.00
CA GLN A 450 -19.63 36.22 18.79
C GLN A 450 -20.53 35.43 17.83
N LEU A 451 -21.61 34.82 18.34
CA LEU A 451 -22.55 34.02 17.56
C LEU A 451 -23.41 34.87 16.60
N GLU A 452 -23.82 36.06 17.01
CA GLU A 452 -24.59 37.00 16.18
C GLU A 452 -23.78 37.46 14.96
N VAL A 453 -22.52 37.87 15.16
CA VAL A 453 -21.62 38.34 14.09
C VAL A 453 -21.27 37.24 13.06
N THR A 454 -21.22 35.97 13.48
CA THR A 454 -20.98 34.83 12.58
C THR A 454 -22.24 34.38 11.82
N ASN A 455 -23.44 34.54 12.40
CA ASN A 455 -24.68 34.18 11.73
C ASN A 455 -25.04 35.18 10.63
N GLU A 456 -24.82 36.48 10.86
CA GLU A 456 -25.07 37.53 9.85
C GLU A 456 -24.19 37.36 8.59
N LYS A 457 -22.89 37.06 8.76
CA LYS A 457 -21.99 36.81 7.61
C LYS A 457 -22.38 35.57 6.82
N LYS A 458 -22.86 34.52 7.50
CA LYS A 458 -23.30 33.27 6.86
C LYS A 458 -24.60 33.47 6.07
N GLU A 459 -25.56 34.20 6.63
CA GLU A 459 -26.80 34.56 5.93
C GLU A 459 -26.54 35.45 4.70
N GLN A 460 -25.58 36.37 4.79
CA GLN A 460 -25.18 37.21 3.67
C GLN A 460 -24.50 36.40 2.54
N ASP A 461 -23.65 35.42 2.87
CA ASP A 461 -23.03 34.54 1.88
C ASP A 461 -24.04 33.61 1.19
N ASP A 462 -24.96 33.02 1.96
CA ASP A 462 -26.04 32.19 1.43
C ASP A 462 -26.97 33.01 0.51
N LYS A 463 -27.22 34.29 0.82
CA LYS A 463 -27.99 35.19 -0.05
C LYS A 463 -27.28 35.42 -1.39
N LYS A 464 -25.99 35.77 -1.36
CA LYS A 464 -25.17 35.96 -2.58
C LYS A 464 -25.11 34.68 -3.42
N PHE A 465 -24.97 33.52 -2.78
CA PHE A 465 -24.98 32.22 -3.45
C PHE A 465 -26.31 31.93 -4.14
N LEU A 466 -27.43 32.16 -3.46
CA LEU A 466 -28.76 31.96 -4.03
C LEU A 466 -29.04 32.88 -5.21
N ASP A 467 -28.57 34.14 -5.17
CA ASP A 467 -28.70 35.08 -6.28
C ASP A 467 -27.88 34.62 -7.50
N LEU A 468 -26.63 34.18 -7.29
CA LEU A 468 -25.82 33.56 -8.34
C LEU A 468 -26.53 32.34 -8.99
N CYS A 469 -27.16 31.49 -8.18
CA CYS A 469 -27.88 30.33 -8.71
C CYS A 469 -29.12 30.70 -9.55
N LYS A 470 -29.70 31.90 -9.39
CA LYS A 470 -30.77 32.39 -10.28
C LYS A 470 -30.22 32.76 -11.65
N GLU A 471 -29.03 33.35 -11.71
CA GLU A 471 -28.34 33.66 -12.97
C GLU A 471 -27.93 32.40 -13.70
N VAL A 472 -27.34 31.43 -12.98
CA VAL A 472 -26.98 30.11 -13.52
C VAL A 472 -28.19 29.38 -14.11
N LYS A 473 -29.37 29.49 -13.48
CA LYS A 473 -30.62 28.92 -14.04
C LYS A 473 -30.90 29.46 -15.45
N LYS A 474 -30.80 30.78 -15.63
CA LYS A 474 -30.97 31.42 -16.95
C LYS A 474 -29.91 30.96 -17.94
N TYR A 475 -28.64 30.87 -17.52
CA TYR A 475 -27.57 30.39 -18.39
C TYR A 475 -27.81 28.99 -18.95
N ILE A 476 -28.32 28.08 -18.12
CA ILE A 476 -28.63 26.70 -18.52
C ILE A 476 -29.87 26.68 -19.42
N GLU A 477 -30.92 27.45 -19.09
CA GLU A 477 -32.12 27.61 -19.92
C GLU A 477 -31.76 28.13 -21.32
N ASP A 478 -30.99 29.22 -21.40
CA ASP A 478 -30.52 29.81 -22.66
C ASP A 478 -29.71 28.80 -23.49
N ASN A 479 -28.83 28.04 -22.84
CA ASN A 479 -28.06 26.99 -23.52
C ASN A 479 -28.96 25.86 -24.04
N ASN A 480 -30.00 25.49 -23.29
CA ASN A 480 -30.94 24.44 -23.67
C ASN A 480 -31.83 24.88 -24.85
N THR A 481 -32.31 26.14 -24.84
CA THR A 481 -33.19 26.71 -25.87
C THR A 481 -32.45 27.22 -27.12
N GLN A 482 -31.13 27.40 -27.04
CA GLN A 482 -30.32 27.84 -28.18
C GLN A 482 -30.45 26.87 -29.37
N LYS A 483 -30.97 27.38 -30.49
CA LYS A 483 -31.17 26.61 -31.74
C LYS A 483 -29.90 26.49 -32.56
N SER A 484 -29.01 27.49 -32.50
CA SER A 484 -27.74 27.44 -33.22
C SER A 484 -26.74 26.54 -32.49
N ILE A 485 -26.41 25.40 -33.09
CA ILE A 485 -25.40 24.45 -32.59
C ILE A 485 -24.07 25.16 -32.36
N GLN A 486 -23.78 26.19 -33.15
CA GLN A 486 -22.54 26.95 -32.99
C GLN A 486 -22.49 27.64 -31.63
N HIS A 487 -23.59 28.12 -31.04
CA HIS A 487 -23.61 28.91 -29.78
C HIS A 487 -24.00 28.11 -28.53
N LYS A 488 -24.14 26.79 -28.64
CA LYS A 488 -24.57 25.88 -27.57
C LYS A 488 -23.42 25.00 -27.10
N CYS A 489 -23.30 24.77 -25.79
CA CYS A 489 -22.47 23.71 -25.26
C CYS A 489 -23.18 22.36 -25.43
N ASN A 490 -22.50 21.43 -26.08
CA ASN A 490 -23.05 20.13 -26.47
C ASN A 490 -23.19 19.18 -25.27
N THR A 491 -24.14 18.25 -25.37
CA THR A 491 -24.33 17.16 -24.41
C THR A 491 -23.06 16.28 -24.32
N LYS A 492 -22.86 15.66 -23.16
CA LYS A 492 -21.65 14.87 -22.86
C LYS A 492 -21.87 13.40 -23.21
N GLY A 493 -21.00 12.85 -24.05
CA GLY A 493 -21.05 11.43 -24.47
C GLY A 493 -19.89 10.59 -23.90
N ASP A 494 -19.85 9.31 -24.27
CA ASP A 494 -18.77 8.36 -23.94
C ASP A 494 -17.56 8.54 -24.87
N GLY A 495 -17.04 9.78 -24.88
CA GLY A 495 -15.85 10.11 -25.65
C GLY A 495 -14.71 9.14 -25.36
N ASN A 496 -13.89 8.87 -26.37
CA ASN A 496 -12.76 7.95 -26.26
C ASN A 496 -11.41 8.69 -26.38
N TRP A 497 -10.36 7.99 -25.97
CA TRP A 497 -8.99 8.52 -26.01
C TRP A 497 -8.37 8.52 -27.41
N LYS A 498 -9.10 8.14 -28.48
CA LYS A 498 -8.59 8.29 -29.86
C LYS A 498 -8.36 9.78 -30.17
N GLY A 499 -7.29 10.07 -30.90
CA GLY A 499 -6.88 11.45 -31.21
C GLY A 499 -6.55 12.31 -29.97
N SER A 500 -6.24 11.70 -28.82
CA SER A 500 -5.88 12.43 -27.58
C SER A 500 -4.59 13.25 -27.69
N THR A 501 -3.76 13.00 -28.70
CA THR A 501 -2.51 13.74 -28.95
C THR A 501 -2.66 14.86 -29.99
N THR A 502 -3.78 14.93 -30.73
CA THR A 502 -3.93 15.80 -31.91
C THR A 502 -3.85 17.30 -31.59
N GLN A 503 -4.31 17.71 -30.39
CA GLN A 503 -4.34 19.11 -29.95
C GLN A 503 -3.43 19.36 -28.75
N ILE A 504 -2.31 18.65 -28.66
CA ILE A 504 -1.29 18.87 -27.64
C ILE A 504 -0.21 19.80 -28.21
N ASP A 505 0.26 20.74 -27.40
CA ASP A 505 1.39 21.59 -27.78
C ASP A 505 2.69 20.77 -27.94
N ARG A 506 3.55 21.15 -28.89
CA ARG A 506 4.78 20.40 -29.22
C ARG A 506 5.71 20.24 -28.00
N ASN A 507 5.70 21.21 -27.09
CA ASN A 507 6.48 21.18 -25.85
C ASN A 507 5.96 20.16 -24.81
N HIS A 508 4.77 19.59 -25.06
CA HIS A 508 4.10 18.62 -24.19
C HIS A 508 3.90 17.27 -24.87
N THR A 509 4.73 16.95 -25.87
CA THR A 509 4.74 15.65 -26.56
C THR A 509 4.77 14.50 -25.55
N GLY A 510 3.89 13.51 -25.74
CA GLY A 510 3.68 12.39 -24.82
C GLY A 510 2.48 12.54 -23.88
N ALA A 511 1.88 13.73 -23.76
CA ALA A 511 0.62 13.91 -23.04
C ALA A 511 -0.58 13.41 -23.86
N HIS A 512 -1.61 12.92 -23.18
CA HIS A 512 -2.88 12.54 -23.80
C HIS A 512 -4.01 13.39 -23.20
N MET A 513 -4.77 14.06 -24.05
CA MET A 513 -5.91 14.91 -23.64
C MET A 513 -7.15 14.05 -23.31
N PRO A 514 -7.73 14.21 -22.10
CA PRO A 514 -8.94 13.49 -21.71
C PRO A 514 -10.15 13.83 -22.58
N PRO A 515 -11.05 12.87 -22.86
CA PRO A 515 -12.27 13.12 -23.63
C PRO A 515 -13.15 14.23 -23.03
N ARG A 516 -13.16 14.35 -21.70
CA ARG A 516 -13.81 15.43 -20.96
C ARG A 516 -13.23 16.80 -21.35
N ARG A 517 -11.90 16.96 -21.33
CA ARG A 517 -11.23 18.21 -21.73
C ARG A 517 -11.49 18.59 -23.19
N LYS A 518 -11.50 17.61 -24.12
CA LYS A 518 -11.79 17.85 -25.56
C LYS A 518 -13.18 18.44 -25.78
N SER A 519 -14.12 18.12 -24.89
CA SER A 519 -15.53 18.53 -24.98
C SER A 519 -15.90 19.64 -23.99
N LEU A 520 -14.92 20.24 -23.30
CA LEU A 520 -15.13 21.27 -22.27
C LEU A 520 -15.92 22.48 -22.83
N CYS A 521 -16.93 22.93 -22.10
CA CYS A 521 -17.75 24.09 -22.47
C CYS A 521 -16.93 25.38 -22.35
N ILE A 522 -16.55 25.96 -23.48
CA ILE A 522 -15.79 27.24 -23.54
C ILE A 522 -16.47 28.28 -24.42
N ARG A 523 -17.76 28.09 -24.75
CA ARG A 523 -18.38 28.81 -25.86
C ARG A 523 -18.53 30.31 -25.59
N GLU A 524 -18.97 30.70 -24.41
CA GLU A 524 -19.07 32.11 -24.03
C GLU A 524 -17.68 32.78 -24.04
N LEU A 525 -16.66 32.08 -23.51
CA LEU A 525 -15.27 32.56 -23.52
C LEU A 525 -14.76 32.78 -24.96
N ARG A 526 -15.04 31.84 -25.85
CA ARG A 526 -14.69 31.96 -27.27
C ARG A 526 -15.42 33.13 -27.92
N TYR A 527 -16.71 33.30 -27.64
CA TYR A 527 -17.49 34.43 -28.13
C TYR A 527 -16.86 35.77 -27.72
N LEU A 528 -16.52 35.93 -26.44
CA LEU A 528 -15.87 37.15 -25.93
C LEU A 528 -14.48 37.39 -26.52
N ALA A 529 -13.71 36.33 -26.80
CA ALA A 529 -12.38 36.44 -27.37
C ALA A 529 -12.38 36.76 -28.89
N GLU A 530 -13.44 36.39 -29.61
CA GLU A 530 -13.56 36.59 -31.07
C GLU A 530 -14.20 37.92 -31.48
N HIS A 531 -15.02 38.53 -30.61
CA HIS A 531 -15.74 39.77 -30.94
C HIS A 531 -14.87 41.03 -30.73
N THR A 532 -15.04 42.01 -31.62
CA THR A 532 -14.19 43.22 -31.73
C THR A 532 -14.57 44.38 -30.80
N GLY A 533 -15.53 44.21 -29.90
CA GLY A 533 -15.90 45.25 -28.91
C GLY A 533 -14.89 45.36 -27.76
N GLU A 534 -14.82 46.52 -27.11
CA GLU A 534 -14.13 46.64 -25.81
C GLU A 534 -14.82 45.74 -24.79
N LYS A 535 -14.07 44.74 -24.28
CA LYS A 535 -14.56 43.77 -23.30
C LYS A 535 -13.79 43.90 -22.00
N THR A 536 -14.49 43.78 -20.89
CA THR A 536 -13.93 43.93 -19.55
C THR A 536 -13.48 42.59 -18.97
N LEU A 537 -12.53 42.63 -18.03
CA LEU A 537 -12.13 41.44 -17.27
C LEU A 537 -13.32 40.79 -16.53
N GLU A 538 -14.29 41.59 -16.10
CA GLU A 538 -15.48 41.12 -15.38
C GLU A 538 -16.42 40.30 -16.28
N GLU A 539 -16.56 40.67 -17.57
CA GLU A 539 -17.30 39.86 -18.54
C GLU A 539 -16.65 38.48 -18.72
N PHE A 540 -15.32 38.41 -18.79
CA PHE A 540 -14.60 37.13 -18.83
C PHE A 540 -14.81 36.31 -17.55
N LYS A 541 -14.69 36.95 -16.37
CA LYS A 541 -14.97 36.30 -15.08
C LYS A 541 -16.37 35.67 -15.06
N ASN A 542 -17.40 36.41 -15.48
CA ASN A 542 -18.77 35.90 -15.57
C ASN A 542 -18.92 34.78 -16.61
N ALA A 543 -18.22 34.87 -17.75
CA ALA A 543 -18.21 33.82 -18.75
C ALA A 543 -17.59 32.51 -18.24
N PHE A 544 -16.56 32.55 -17.38
CA PHE A 544 -16.02 31.34 -16.73
C PHE A 544 -17.06 30.69 -15.81
N VAL A 545 -17.80 31.47 -15.02
CA VAL A 545 -18.87 30.97 -14.15
C VAL A 545 -19.98 30.33 -14.99
N LYS A 546 -20.41 31.01 -16.06
CA LYS A 546 -21.40 30.52 -17.02
C LYS A 546 -20.96 29.19 -17.65
N CYS A 547 -19.76 29.14 -18.22
CA CYS A 547 -19.21 27.94 -18.83
C CYS A 547 -19.10 26.78 -17.83
N ALA A 548 -18.53 27.01 -16.64
CA ALA A 548 -18.34 25.97 -15.64
C ALA A 548 -19.67 25.42 -15.07
N SER A 549 -20.68 26.28 -14.90
CA SER A 549 -22.01 25.87 -14.45
C SER A 549 -22.75 25.01 -15.49
N ILE A 550 -22.71 25.39 -16.76
CA ILE A 550 -23.28 24.61 -17.88
C ILE A 550 -22.52 23.28 -18.03
N GLU A 551 -21.19 23.30 -17.97
CA GLU A 551 -20.35 22.10 -18.02
C GLU A 551 -20.74 21.10 -16.94
N THR A 552 -20.89 21.58 -15.71
CA THR A 552 -21.26 20.74 -14.55
C THR A 552 -22.65 20.15 -14.72
N TYR A 553 -23.62 20.95 -15.17
CA TYR A 553 -24.98 20.48 -15.47
C TYR A 553 -24.98 19.36 -16.52
N LEU A 554 -24.26 19.54 -17.63
CA LEU A 554 -24.22 18.56 -18.73
C LEU A 554 -23.49 17.28 -18.33
N LEU A 555 -22.42 17.38 -17.54
CA LEU A 555 -21.75 16.22 -16.95
C LEU A 555 -22.67 15.49 -15.96
N TRP A 556 -23.44 16.23 -15.17
CA TRP A 556 -24.42 15.65 -14.23
C TRP A 556 -25.53 14.89 -14.95
N GLN A 557 -26.05 15.42 -16.07
CA GLN A 557 -27.03 14.71 -16.90
C GLN A 557 -26.54 13.32 -17.31
N LYS A 558 -25.27 13.23 -17.73
CA LYS A 558 -24.65 11.96 -18.11
C LYS A 558 -24.44 11.04 -16.90
N TYR A 559 -24.05 11.59 -15.76
CA TYR A 559 -23.71 10.80 -14.58
C TYR A 559 -24.96 10.22 -13.89
N LYS A 560 -26.05 10.97 -13.82
CA LYS A 560 -27.26 10.58 -13.08
C LYS A 560 -28.04 9.42 -13.72
N THR A 561 -27.93 9.23 -15.04
CA THR A 561 -28.67 8.20 -15.79
C THR A 561 -28.23 6.77 -15.49
N SER A 562 -27.22 6.55 -14.63
CA SER A 562 -26.57 5.23 -14.51
C SER A 562 -26.44 4.67 -13.09
N ASN A 563 -26.70 5.42 -11.99
CA ASN A 563 -26.14 5.04 -10.67
C ASN A 563 -26.92 5.42 -9.38
N GLY A 564 -28.22 5.73 -9.42
CA GLY A 564 -28.96 6.15 -8.19
C GLY A 564 -28.39 7.42 -7.52
N ALA A 565 -27.58 8.19 -8.27
CA ALA A 565 -26.85 9.35 -7.80
C ALA A 565 -27.75 10.53 -7.42
N GLU A 566 -28.96 10.56 -7.97
CA GLU A 566 -29.92 11.66 -7.76
C GLU A 566 -30.42 11.70 -6.31
N ASP A 567 -30.63 10.56 -5.66
CA ASP A 567 -31.07 10.49 -4.27
C ASP A 567 -29.99 10.99 -3.30
N LYS A 568 -28.72 10.68 -3.58
CA LYS A 568 -27.57 11.22 -2.83
C LYS A 568 -27.52 12.74 -2.93
N LEU A 569 -27.72 13.30 -4.13
CA LEU A 569 -27.72 14.75 -4.32
C LEU A 569 -28.92 15.40 -3.62
N LYS A 570 -30.10 14.78 -3.63
CA LYS A 570 -31.29 15.24 -2.87
C LYS A 570 -31.04 15.25 -1.36
N GLY A 571 -30.21 14.34 -0.86
CA GLY A 571 -29.68 14.35 0.51
C GLY A 571 -28.57 15.38 0.78
N GLY A 572 -28.19 16.18 -0.22
CA GLY A 572 -27.12 17.19 -0.10
C GLY A 572 -25.70 16.61 -0.20
N GLU A 573 -25.53 15.45 -0.83
CA GLU A 573 -24.23 14.81 -1.03
C GLU A 573 -23.89 14.66 -2.52
N ILE A 574 -22.70 15.13 -2.91
CA ILE A 574 -22.15 14.94 -4.25
C ILE A 574 -21.40 13.60 -4.26
N PRO A 575 -21.75 12.65 -5.14
CA PRO A 575 -21.03 11.40 -5.27
C PRO A 575 -19.53 11.64 -5.53
N ASN A 576 -18.66 10.93 -4.81
CA ASN A 576 -17.20 11.15 -4.87
C ASN A 576 -16.62 11.05 -6.29
N ASP A 577 -17.13 10.15 -7.13
CA ASP A 577 -16.69 10.04 -8.53
C ASP A 577 -17.06 11.29 -9.34
N PHE A 578 -18.25 11.85 -9.10
CA PHE A 578 -18.67 13.07 -9.75
C PHE A 578 -17.91 14.29 -9.22
N LEU A 579 -17.66 14.35 -7.91
CA LEU A 579 -16.84 15.40 -7.31
C LEU A 579 -15.43 15.42 -7.93
N ARG A 580 -14.84 14.25 -8.16
CA ARG A 580 -13.56 14.10 -8.86
C ARG A 580 -13.61 14.64 -10.30
N ILE A 581 -14.69 14.38 -11.04
CA ILE A 581 -14.92 14.96 -12.38
C ILE A 581 -14.98 16.50 -12.31
N MET A 582 -15.69 17.05 -11.32
CA MET A 582 -15.75 18.50 -11.10
C MET A 582 -14.36 19.09 -10.83
N TYR A 583 -13.48 18.38 -10.12
CA TYR A 583 -12.12 18.84 -9.83
C TYR A 583 -11.24 18.90 -11.08
N TYR A 584 -11.30 17.89 -11.94
CA TYR A 584 -10.61 17.92 -13.23
C TYR A 584 -11.10 19.09 -14.10
N THR A 585 -12.41 19.29 -14.18
CA THR A 585 -13.03 20.40 -14.92
C THR A 585 -12.61 21.76 -14.39
N PHE A 586 -12.63 21.95 -13.06
CA PHE A 586 -12.21 23.19 -12.44
C PHE A 586 -10.71 23.47 -12.68
N GLY A 587 -9.87 22.43 -12.57
CA GLY A 587 -8.44 22.51 -12.88
C GLY A 587 -8.18 22.94 -14.32
N ASP A 588 -8.93 22.43 -15.29
CA ASP A 588 -8.78 22.84 -16.68
C ASP A 588 -9.19 24.31 -16.92
N TYR A 589 -10.28 24.79 -16.30
CA TYR A 589 -10.63 26.21 -16.37
C TYR A 589 -9.57 27.11 -15.74
N LYS A 590 -8.96 26.68 -14.63
CA LYS A 590 -7.84 27.39 -14.00
C LYS A 590 -6.64 27.50 -14.94
N ASP A 591 -6.28 26.40 -15.61
CA ASP A 591 -5.15 26.41 -16.54
C ASP A 591 -5.42 27.32 -17.73
N ILE A 592 -6.66 27.37 -18.24
CA ILE A 592 -7.04 28.33 -19.30
C ILE A 592 -6.93 29.77 -18.79
N TYR A 593 -7.46 30.06 -17.60
CA TYR A 593 -7.43 31.41 -17.03
C TYR A 593 -6.00 31.93 -16.80
N LEU A 594 -5.12 31.06 -16.32
CA LEU A 594 -3.73 31.39 -15.98
C LEU A 594 -2.74 31.22 -17.15
N ASP A 595 -3.22 30.85 -18.34
CA ASP A 595 -2.41 30.50 -19.51
C ASP A 595 -1.36 29.41 -19.24
N LYS A 596 -1.79 28.35 -18.55
CA LYS A 596 -1.02 27.13 -18.26
C LYS A 596 -1.55 25.91 -19.00
N ASP A 597 -2.61 26.07 -19.79
CA ASP A 597 -3.20 25.00 -20.59
C ASP A 597 -2.21 24.53 -21.67
N ILE A 598 -2.01 23.23 -21.77
CA ILE A 598 -1.00 22.60 -22.63
C ILE A 598 -1.54 22.23 -24.01
N SER A 599 -2.76 22.65 -24.33
CA SER A 599 -3.33 22.40 -25.65
C SER A 599 -2.73 23.32 -26.72
N SER A 600 -2.71 22.83 -27.95
CA SER A 600 -2.37 23.64 -29.13
C SER A 600 -3.60 24.34 -29.73
N ASP A 601 -4.76 24.35 -29.04
CA ASP A 601 -5.99 24.97 -29.52
C ASP A 601 -5.84 26.50 -29.59
N VAL A 602 -5.94 27.02 -30.82
CA VAL A 602 -5.82 28.45 -31.13
C VAL A 602 -6.88 29.27 -30.40
N ASN A 603 -8.09 28.74 -30.20
CA ASN A 603 -9.17 29.46 -29.52
C ASN A 603 -8.87 29.61 -28.02
N ILE A 604 -8.32 28.57 -27.39
CA ILE A 604 -7.89 28.62 -25.99
C ILE A 604 -6.78 29.65 -25.82
N LYS A 605 -5.75 29.61 -26.69
CA LYS A 605 -4.66 30.59 -26.66
C LYS A 605 -5.16 32.04 -26.85
N LYS A 606 -6.15 32.26 -27.72
CA LYS A 606 -6.80 33.57 -27.89
C LYS A 606 -7.50 34.05 -26.61
N ILE A 607 -8.24 33.16 -25.94
CA ILE A 607 -8.91 33.47 -24.67
C ILE A 607 -7.88 33.87 -23.62
N SER A 608 -6.84 33.05 -23.40
CA SER A 608 -5.78 33.31 -22.43
C SER A 608 -5.06 34.65 -22.69
N ASN A 609 -4.71 34.91 -23.95
CA ASN A 609 -4.03 36.16 -24.33
C ASN A 609 -4.91 37.38 -24.09
N LYS A 610 -6.21 37.32 -24.41
CA LYS A 610 -7.12 38.44 -24.19
C LYS A 610 -7.26 38.77 -22.70
N ILE A 611 -7.32 37.76 -21.83
CA ILE A 611 -7.35 37.95 -20.37
C ILE A 611 -6.04 38.60 -19.89
N LYS A 612 -4.89 38.13 -20.39
CA LYS A 612 -3.58 38.71 -20.05
C LYS A 612 -3.48 40.18 -20.46
N ASP A 613 -3.95 40.53 -21.65
CA ASP A 613 -3.89 41.90 -22.15
C ASP A 613 -4.80 42.84 -21.34
N LEU A 614 -6.02 42.41 -21.01
CA LEU A 614 -6.91 43.16 -20.12
C LEU A 614 -6.33 43.38 -18.72
N MET A 615 -5.54 42.43 -18.22
CA MET A 615 -4.84 42.57 -16.94
C MET A 615 -3.73 43.63 -17.02
N LYS A 616 -2.91 43.60 -18.09
CA LYS A 616 -1.85 44.59 -18.32
C LYS A 616 -2.40 46.02 -18.39
N GLU A 617 -3.53 46.22 -19.06
CA GLU A 617 -4.17 47.54 -19.17
C GLU A 617 -4.62 48.09 -17.81
N LYS A 618 -5.13 47.22 -16.93
CA LYS A 618 -5.56 47.57 -15.58
C LYS A 618 -4.37 47.97 -14.70
N ASP A 619 -3.28 47.21 -14.76
CA ASP A 619 -2.06 47.47 -13.98
C ASP A 619 -1.37 48.76 -14.44
N SER A 620 -1.32 49.00 -15.75
CA SER A 620 -0.71 50.20 -16.35
C SER A 620 -1.40 51.51 -15.93
N LYS A 621 -2.71 51.47 -15.64
CA LYS A 621 -3.48 52.62 -15.13
C LYS A 621 -3.33 52.83 -13.62
N ALA A 622 -2.88 51.82 -12.86
CA ALA A 622 -2.84 51.84 -11.40
C ALA A 622 -1.47 52.23 -10.80
N THR A 623 -0.34 51.92 -11.47
CA THR A 623 1.00 51.96 -10.83
C THR A 623 1.99 52.99 -11.36
N GLY A 624 1.63 53.90 -12.26
CA GLY A 624 2.52 54.99 -12.68
C GLY A 624 3.91 54.52 -13.15
N HIS A 625 3.95 53.49 -14.00
CA HIS A 625 5.17 52.92 -14.61
C HIS A 625 6.18 52.22 -13.66
N LYS A 626 5.78 51.73 -12.48
CA LYS A 626 6.60 50.74 -11.75
C LYS A 626 6.12 49.32 -12.05
N GLY A 627 6.96 48.56 -12.76
CA GLY A 627 6.64 47.22 -13.27
C GLY A 627 6.41 46.18 -12.18
N GLU A 628 5.14 45.85 -11.91
CA GLU A 628 4.73 44.65 -11.17
C GLU A 628 4.76 43.41 -12.08
N ASN A 629 4.93 42.23 -11.47
CA ASN A 629 4.96 40.96 -12.19
C ASN A 629 3.54 40.53 -12.62
N LEU A 630 3.21 40.67 -13.90
CA LEU A 630 1.90 40.31 -14.50
C LEU A 630 1.37 38.92 -14.08
N ASN A 631 2.25 37.94 -13.90
CA ASN A 631 1.82 36.59 -13.49
C ASN A 631 1.26 36.56 -12.07
N SER A 632 1.77 37.41 -11.17
CA SER A 632 1.26 37.53 -9.79
C SER A 632 -0.12 38.20 -9.74
N ASN A 633 -0.38 39.17 -10.63
CA ASN A 633 -1.66 39.85 -10.74
C ASN A 633 -2.74 38.94 -11.34
N LEU A 634 -2.38 38.13 -12.34
CA LEU A 634 -3.27 37.11 -12.91
C LEU A 634 -3.63 36.03 -11.88
N GLN A 635 -2.66 35.58 -11.09
CA GLN A 635 -2.87 34.65 -9.99
C GLN A 635 -3.79 35.24 -8.91
N SER A 636 -3.56 36.48 -8.49
CA SER A 636 -4.39 37.18 -7.50
C SER A 636 -5.84 37.34 -7.99
N SER A 637 -6.05 37.72 -9.25
CA SER A 637 -7.39 37.83 -9.84
C SER A 637 -8.11 36.46 -9.93
N TRP A 638 -7.38 35.38 -10.20
CA TRP A 638 -7.93 34.03 -10.09
C TRP A 638 -8.32 33.72 -8.64
N ASP A 639 -7.48 34.03 -7.67
CA ASP A 639 -7.71 33.73 -6.26
C ASP A 639 -8.94 34.45 -5.68
N GLU A 640 -9.26 35.64 -6.19
CA GLU A 640 -10.52 36.34 -5.90
C GLU A 640 -11.74 35.66 -6.54
N HIS A 641 -11.61 35.15 -7.78
CA HIS A 641 -12.74 34.71 -8.59
C HIS A 641 -13.07 33.21 -8.48
N LYS A 642 -12.08 32.39 -8.11
CA LYS A 642 -12.16 30.92 -8.10
C LYS A 642 -13.32 30.36 -7.26
N ARG A 643 -13.69 31.06 -6.18
CA ARG A 643 -14.83 30.69 -5.32
C ARG A 643 -16.17 30.88 -6.02
N THR A 644 -16.32 31.93 -6.81
CA THR A 644 -17.53 32.21 -7.60
C THR A 644 -17.73 31.16 -8.70
N ILE A 645 -16.64 30.75 -9.37
CA ILE A 645 -16.69 29.65 -10.35
C ILE A 645 -17.18 28.36 -9.69
N TRP A 646 -16.60 27.99 -8.55
CA TRP A 646 -17.00 26.79 -7.81
C TRP A 646 -18.47 26.84 -7.37
N LYS A 647 -18.91 27.98 -6.84
CA LYS A 647 -20.33 28.21 -6.51
C LYS A 647 -21.24 28.06 -7.74
N GLY A 648 -20.81 28.56 -8.90
CA GLY A 648 -21.52 28.35 -10.16
C GLY A 648 -21.66 26.87 -10.54
N MET A 649 -20.61 26.08 -10.35
CA MET A 649 -20.64 24.62 -10.56
C MET A 649 -21.66 23.94 -9.63
N LEU A 650 -21.69 24.31 -8.34
CA LEU A 650 -22.69 23.81 -7.37
C LEU A 650 -24.13 24.19 -7.78
N CYS A 651 -24.36 25.40 -8.29
CA CYS A 651 -25.67 25.81 -8.78
C CYS A 651 -26.13 24.92 -9.96
N GLY A 652 -25.22 24.56 -10.88
CA GLY A 652 -25.50 23.72 -12.04
C GLY A 652 -26.00 22.31 -11.70
N LEU A 653 -25.50 21.71 -10.59
CA LEU A 653 -25.95 20.39 -10.10
C LEU A 653 -27.43 20.37 -9.74
N THR A 654 -27.93 21.46 -9.16
CA THR A 654 -29.29 21.53 -8.60
C THR A 654 -30.36 21.91 -9.61
N TYR A 655 -29.99 22.09 -10.89
CA TYR A 655 -30.88 22.62 -11.91
C TYR A 655 -32.18 21.81 -12.06
N ASP A 656 -32.10 20.48 -12.14
CA ASP A 656 -33.26 19.60 -12.41
C ASP A 656 -34.22 19.40 -11.23
N ILE A 657 -33.84 19.86 -10.04
CA ILE A 657 -34.70 19.74 -8.85
C ILE A 657 -35.90 20.67 -9.04
N GLN A 658 -37.09 20.07 -9.12
CA GLN A 658 -38.35 20.74 -9.44
C GLN A 658 -38.93 21.52 -8.25
N ASP A 659 -38.89 20.94 -7.06
CA ASP A 659 -39.39 21.57 -5.85
C ASP A 659 -38.44 22.70 -5.41
N GLU A 660 -38.90 23.94 -5.47
CA GLU A 660 -38.07 25.12 -5.23
C GLU A 660 -37.64 25.26 -3.76
N ASP A 661 -38.45 24.81 -2.79
CA ASP A 661 -38.10 24.84 -1.37
C ASP A 661 -37.03 23.79 -1.05
N GLN A 662 -37.19 22.57 -1.57
CA GLN A 662 -36.21 21.51 -1.50
C GLN A 662 -34.90 21.93 -2.18
N LYS A 663 -34.97 22.52 -3.39
CA LYS A 663 -33.82 23.04 -4.13
C LYS A 663 -33.07 24.11 -3.35
N LYS A 664 -33.77 25.04 -2.72
CA LYS A 664 -33.18 26.09 -1.87
C LYS A 664 -32.47 25.49 -0.65
N ASN A 665 -33.08 24.50 -0.01
CA ASN A 665 -32.48 23.80 1.12
C ASN A 665 -31.22 23.02 0.72
N ILE A 666 -31.28 22.24 -0.38
CA ILE A 666 -30.13 21.51 -0.92
C ILE A 666 -29.00 22.46 -1.30
N ARG A 667 -29.30 23.57 -1.98
CA ARG A 667 -28.31 24.61 -2.31
C ARG A 667 -27.58 25.13 -1.08
N LYS A 668 -28.29 25.44 0.00
CA LYS A 668 -27.66 25.84 1.27
C LYS A 668 -26.81 24.72 1.85
N ILE A 669 -27.29 23.47 1.84
CA ILE A 669 -26.50 22.32 2.32
C ILE A 669 -25.22 22.19 1.49
N LEU A 670 -25.30 22.27 0.16
CA LEU A 670 -24.14 22.17 -0.73
C LEU A 670 -23.16 23.33 -0.56
N ASN A 671 -23.65 24.58 -0.46
CA ASN A 671 -22.80 25.76 -0.24
C ASN A 671 -22.04 25.65 1.08
N ASN A 672 -22.69 25.14 2.13
CA ASN A 672 -22.08 24.98 3.44
C ASN A 672 -21.17 23.73 3.52
N LYS A 673 -21.59 22.60 2.97
CA LYS A 673 -20.86 21.33 3.01
C LYS A 673 -19.66 21.35 2.07
N TYR A 674 -19.83 21.82 0.85
CA TYR A 674 -18.80 21.88 -0.19
C TYR A 674 -18.33 23.31 -0.45
N ASN A 675 -18.25 24.15 0.60
CA ASN A 675 -17.64 25.46 0.46
C ASN A 675 -16.20 25.28 -0.03
N TYR A 676 -15.74 26.16 -0.94
CA TYR A 676 -14.53 26.03 -1.78
C TYR A 676 -13.47 25.06 -1.18
N PRO A 677 -13.45 23.77 -1.58
CA PRO A 677 -12.76 22.75 -0.82
C PRO A 677 -11.23 22.83 -0.85
N CYS A 678 -10.57 22.48 0.26
CA CYS A 678 -9.11 22.43 0.38
C CYS A 678 -8.44 21.46 -0.60
N ASP A 679 -9.05 20.30 -0.78
CA ASP A 679 -8.61 19.27 -1.71
C ASP A 679 -8.78 19.70 -3.16
N LEU A 680 -9.81 20.49 -3.49
CA LEU A 680 -9.94 21.16 -4.78
C LEU A 680 -8.79 22.13 -5.05
N GLU A 681 -8.46 23.00 -4.09
CA GLU A 681 -7.34 23.96 -4.22
C GLU A 681 -6.03 23.20 -4.50
N THR A 682 -5.72 22.22 -3.66
CA THR A 682 -4.51 21.38 -3.78
C THR A 682 -4.48 20.63 -5.10
N PHE A 683 -5.59 20.05 -5.51
CA PHE A 683 -5.71 19.33 -6.77
C PHE A 683 -5.54 20.24 -8.00
N SER A 684 -6.13 21.43 -7.97
CA SER A 684 -6.04 22.41 -9.07
C SER A 684 -4.65 23.03 -9.20
N LYS A 685 -3.79 22.95 -8.18
CA LYS A 685 -2.39 23.39 -8.26
C LYS A 685 -1.48 22.41 -8.99
N LYS A 686 -1.86 21.13 -9.06
CA LYS A 686 -1.11 20.11 -9.78
C LYS A 686 -0.94 20.53 -11.25
N PRO A 687 0.16 20.21 -11.94
CA PRO A 687 0.29 20.56 -13.34
C PRO A 687 -0.70 19.77 -14.20
N GLN A 688 -1.18 20.39 -15.29
CA GLN A 688 -2.26 19.83 -16.11
C GLN A 688 -1.98 18.42 -16.62
N PHE A 689 -0.77 18.14 -17.09
CA PHE A 689 -0.37 16.80 -17.55
C PHE A 689 -0.56 15.72 -16.46
N PHE A 690 -0.14 15.98 -15.22
CA PHE A 690 -0.24 14.99 -14.13
C PHE A 690 -1.70 14.73 -13.74
N ARG A 691 -2.56 15.76 -13.80
CA ARG A 691 -4.01 15.56 -13.67
C ARG A 691 -4.54 14.67 -14.79
N TRP A 692 -4.25 14.98 -16.04
CA TRP A 692 -4.74 14.19 -17.17
C TRP A 692 -4.22 12.76 -17.17
N PHE A 693 -2.97 12.53 -16.73
CA PHE A 693 -2.41 11.19 -16.60
C PHE A 693 -3.12 10.38 -15.50
N THR A 694 -3.49 11.04 -14.40
CA THR A 694 -4.33 10.44 -13.35
C THR A 694 -5.73 10.12 -13.87
N GLU A 695 -6.38 11.04 -14.59
CA GLU A 695 -7.70 10.83 -15.21
C GLU A 695 -7.69 9.68 -16.22
N TRP A 696 -6.61 9.59 -17.01
CA TRP A 696 -6.37 8.50 -17.95
C TRP A 696 -6.30 7.16 -17.24
N SER A 697 -5.56 7.09 -16.13
CA SER A 697 -5.39 5.86 -15.37
C SER A 697 -6.67 5.42 -14.68
N GLU A 698 -7.45 6.36 -14.13
CA GLU A 698 -8.76 6.07 -13.53
C GLU A 698 -9.73 5.51 -14.59
N ASP A 699 -9.74 6.07 -15.81
CA ASP A 699 -10.58 5.57 -16.90
C ASP A 699 -10.10 4.22 -17.45
N TYR A 700 -8.78 4.02 -17.54
CA TYR A 700 -8.18 2.74 -17.93
C TYR A 700 -8.59 1.63 -16.97
N CYS A 701 -8.39 1.81 -15.66
CA CYS A 701 -8.67 0.74 -14.70
C CYS A 701 -10.16 0.39 -14.61
N ARG A 702 -11.05 1.38 -14.75
CA ARG A 702 -12.49 1.11 -14.85
C ARG A 702 -12.80 0.20 -16.05
N LYS A 703 -12.30 0.55 -17.25
CA LYS A 703 -12.54 -0.23 -18.47
C LYS A 703 -11.82 -1.59 -18.45
N TYR A 704 -10.64 -1.65 -17.84
CA TYR A 704 -9.88 -2.88 -17.65
C TYR A 704 -10.70 -3.88 -16.84
N ASN A 705 -11.31 -3.44 -15.72
CA ASN A 705 -12.13 -4.30 -14.89
C ASN A 705 -13.36 -4.83 -15.67
N ASP A 706 -14.03 -3.98 -16.45
CA ASP A 706 -15.16 -4.39 -17.30
C ASP A 706 -14.74 -5.44 -18.36
N GLU A 707 -13.60 -5.23 -19.03
CA GLU A 707 -13.08 -6.19 -20.02
C GLU A 707 -12.55 -7.47 -19.36
N TYR A 708 -11.99 -7.37 -18.16
CA TYR A 708 -11.50 -8.51 -17.38
C TYR A 708 -12.67 -9.41 -16.91
N GLU A 709 -13.78 -8.82 -16.48
CA GLU A 709 -14.99 -9.57 -16.11
C GLU A 709 -15.57 -10.34 -17.30
N LYS A 710 -15.60 -9.72 -18.50
CA LYS A 710 -15.99 -10.40 -19.75
C LYS A 710 -15.07 -11.57 -20.05
N LEU A 711 -13.75 -11.38 -19.92
CA LEU A 711 -12.76 -12.44 -20.12
C LEU A 711 -12.97 -13.59 -19.14
N GLN A 712 -13.09 -13.28 -17.85
CA GLN A 712 -13.28 -14.28 -16.79
C GLN A 712 -14.56 -15.08 -17.02
N THR A 713 -15.65 -14.41 -17.39
CA THR A 713 -16.94 -15.04 -17.69
C THR A 713 -16.84 -15.97 -18.88
N ALA A 714 -16.28 -15.51 -20.00
CA ALA A 714 -16.12 -16.30 -21.22
C ALA A 714 -15.22 -17.53 -21.03
N CYS A 715 -14.20 -17.43 -20.18
CA CYS A 715 -13.26 -18.50 -19.91
C CYS A 715 -13.59 -19.33 -18.65
N SER A 716 -14.69 -19.04 -17.95
CA SER A 716 -15.03 -19.69 -16.67
C SER A 716 -15.30 -21.18 -16.80
N THR A 717 -16.05 -21.59 -17.84
CA THR A 717 -16.49 -22.96 -18.09
C THR A 717 -15.61 -23.72 -19.08
N VAL A 718 -14.49 -23.13 -19.51
CA VAL A 718 -13.59 -23.76 -20.47
C VAL A 718 -12.94 -24.96 -19.82
N ASP A 719 -13.28 -26.13 -20.35
CA ASP A 719 -12.61 -27.37 -20.06
C ASP A 719 -11.55 -27.62 -21.13
N CYS A 720 -10.29 -27.47 -20.74
CA CYS A 720 -9.18 -27.60 -21.65
C CYS A 720 -9.02 -29.04 -22.16
N SER A 721 -9.59 -30.07 -21.48
CA SER A 721 -9.52 -31.48 -21.87
C SER A 721 -10.46 -31.92 -22.99
N LYS A 722 -11.38 -31.03 -23.43
CA LYS A 722 -12.35 -31.31 -24.51
C LYS A 722 -11.85 -30.86 -25.88
N ASP A 723 -12.51 -31.26 -26.97
CA ASP A 723 -12.05 -30.95 -28.34
C ASP A 723 -11.96 -29.42 -28.59
N PRO A 724 -10.92 -28.92 -29.29
CA PRO A 724 -10.77 -27.51 -29.68
C PRO A 724 -11.96 -26.92 -30.46
N ASN A 725 -12.85 -27.73 -31.03
CA ASN A 725 -14.09 -27.28 -31.69
C ASN A 725 -15.26 -26.99 -30.73
N ASP A 726 -15.03 -26.97 -29.41
CA ASP A 726 -16.03 -26.56 -28.43
C ASP A 726 -16.38 -25.07 -28.56
N SER A 727 -17.68 -24.76 -28.72
CA SER A 727 -18.21 -23.39 -28.74
C SER A 727 -17.74 -22.56 -27.54
N GLN A 728 -17.49 -23.18 -26.39
CA GLN A 728 -16.97 -22.51 -25.20
C GLN A 728 -15.50 -22.08 -25.34
N LYS A 729 -14.67 -22.90 -26.00
CA LYS A 729 -13.26 -22.57 -26.27
C LYS A 729 -13.14 -21.41 -27.25
N GLU A 730 -13.97 -21.38 -28.30
CA GLU A 730 -13.94 -20.28 -29.28
C GLU A 730 -14.39 -18.95 -28.65
N LYS A 731 -15.38 -18.98 -27.75
CA LYS A 731 -15.80 -17.79 -26.98
C LYS A 731 -14.67 -17.26 -26.09
N CYS A 732 -14.00 -18.14 -25.35
CA CYS A 732 -12.86 -17.74 -24.52
C CYS A 732 -11.69 -17.24 -25.36
N LYS A 733 -11.37 -17.89 -26.49
CA LYS A 733 -10.34 -17.45 -27.44
C LYS A 733 -10.62 -16.03 -27.94
N THR A 734 -11.85 -15.78 -28.41
CA THR A 734 -12.30 -14.45 -28.85
C THR A 734 -12.17 -13.42 -27.72
N ALA A 735 -12.55 -13.80 -26.49
CA ALA A 735 -12.41 -12.92 -25.32
C ALA A 735 -10.94 -12.61 -24.99
N CYS A 736 -10.04 -13.60 -25.02
CA CYS A 736 -8.61 -13.41 -24.82
C CYS A 736 -8.00 -12.49 -25.89
N GLU A 737 -8.37 -12.66 -27.17
CA GLU A 737 -7.92 -11.78 -28.27
C GLU A 737 -8.42 -10.35 -28.10
N ASN A 738 -9.69 -10.17 -27.75
CA ASN A 738 -10.28 -8.84 -27.53
C ASN A 738 -9.64 -8.13 -26.35
N PHE A 739 -9.39 -8.86 -25.25
CA PHE A 739 -8.69 -8.34 -24.09
C PHE A 739 -7.26 -7.92 -24.44
N SER A 740 -6.50 -8.73 -25.18
CA SER A 740 -5.15 -8.38 -25.61
C SER A 740 -5.15 -7.10 -26.46
N LYS A 741 -6.04 -7.02 -27.46
CA LYS A 741 -6.20 -5.84 -28.32
C LYS A 741 -6.57 -4.59 -27.51
N PHE A 742 -7.44 -4.73 -26.50
CA PHE A 742 -7.78 -3.65 -25.59
C PHE A 742 -6.53 -3.17 -24.83
N VAL A 743 -5.83 -4.07 -24.13
CA VAL A 743 -4.66 -3.73 -23.32
C VAL A 743 -3.54 -3.13 -24.19
N GLU A 744 -3.24 -3.70 -25.35
CA GLU A 744 -2.24 -3.16 -26.29
C GLU A 744 -2.57 -1.74 -26.75
N GLY A 745 -3.85 -1.44 -27.00
CA GLY A 745 -4.31 -0.11 -27.38
C GLY A 745 -4.09 0.95 -26.30
N TRP A 746 -4.23 0.56 -25.03
CA TRP A 746 -3.96 1.43 -23.88
C TRP A 746 -2.48 1.49 -23.51
N LYS A 747 -1.74 0.38 -23.62
CA LYS A 747 -0.30 0.30 -23.35
C LYS A 747 0.48 1.33 -24.18
N LYS A 748 0.14 1.50 -25.47
CA LYS A 748 0.75 2.54 -26.32
C LYS A 748 0.56 3.96 -25.77
N GLN A 749 -0.60 4.25 -25.18
CA GLN A 749 -0.89 5.56 -24.57
C GLN A 749 -0.17 5.70 -23.23
N TYR A 750 -0.09 4.62 -22.46
CA TYR A 750 0.68 4.57 -21.21
C TYR A 750 2.15 4.83 -21.45
N ASP A 751 2.78 4.14 -22.41
CA ASP A 751 4.21 4.27 -22.70
C ASP A 751 4.56 5.72 -23.11
N SER A 752 3.70 6.35 -23.91
CA SER A 752 3.84 7.75 -24.29
C SER A 752 3.82 8.69 -23.07
N GLN A 753 2.85 8.50 -22.18
CA GLN A 753 2.71 9.31 -20.96
C GLN A 753 3.78 8.99 -19.92
N LYS A 754 4.19 7.73 -19.78
CA LYS A 754 5.29 7.28 -18.92
C LYS A 754 6.61 7.94 -19.33
N ASN A 755 6.89 8.02 -20.62
CA ASN A 755 8.08 8.72 -21.13
C ASN A 755 8.02 10.22 -20.78
N LYS A 756 6.86 10.86 -20.95
CA LYS A 756 6.68 12.26 -20.53
C LYS A 756 6.82 12.46 -19.03
N PHE A 757 6.25 11.56 -18.22
CA PHE A 757 6.40 11.56 -16.77
C PHE A 757 7.87 11.47 -16.36
N ASN A 758 8.63 10.56 -16.96
CA ASN A 758 10.06 10.38 -16.69
C ASN A 758 10.88 11.62 -17.05
N GLN A 759 10.47 12.40 -18.05
CA GLN A 759 11.09 13.67 -18.38
C GLN A 759 10.69 14.78 -17.38
N ASP A 760 9.42 14.87 -17.03
CA ASP A 760 8.88 15.96 -16.22
C ASP A 760 9.19 15.80 -14.72
N LYS A 761 9.35 14.57 -14.19
CA LYS A 761 9.57 14.32 -12.75
C LYS A 761 10.83 14.97 -12.17
N HIS A 762 11.79 15.33 -13.02
CA HIS A 762 13.03 15.99 -12.58
C HIS A 762 12.96 17.53 -12.57
N LYS A 763 11.85 18.13 -13.00
CA LYS A 763 11.67 19.59 -13.00
C LYS A 763 11.38 20.10 -11.58
N ASP A 764 11.99 21.22 -11.19
CA ASP A 764 11.94 21.71 -9.80
C ASP A 764 10.52 22.10 -9.34
N ASN A 765 9.71 22.65 -10.23
CA ASN A 765 8.30 22.93 -9.92
C ASN A 765 7.49 21.65 -9.64
N ILE A 766 7.87 20.51 -10.23
CA ILE A 766 7.24 19.22 -10.00
C ILE A 766 7.69 18.63 -8.67
N LYS A 767 9.00 18.65 -8.38
CA LYS A 767 9.56 18.18 -7.09
C LYS A 767 8.96 18.92 -5.89
N ASN A 768 8.73 20.22 -6.04
CA ASN A 768 8.11 21.04 -4.99
C ASN A 768 6.64 20.68 -4.74
N ILE A 769 5.91 20.23 -5.77
CA ILE A 769 4.51 19.79 -5.64
C ILE A 769 4.44 18.35 -5.14
N TYR A 770 5.32 17.48 -5.63
CA TYR A 770 5.38 16.05 -5.36
C TYR A 770 6.73 15.67 -4.76
N LYS A 771 6.81 15.69 -3.42
CA LYS A 771 8.04 15.36 -2.69
C LYS A 771 8.50 13.93 -3.01
N GLY A 772 9.73 13.77 -3.48
CA GLY A 772 10.35 12.47 -3.79
C GLY A 772 9.88 11.80 -5.08
N ILE A 773 9.21 12.54 -5.98
CA ILE A 773 8.71 12.01 -7.26
C ILE A 773 9.82 11.56 -8.21
N GLU A 774 11.01 12.13 -8.11
CA GLU A 774 12.18 11.80 -8.93
C GLU A 774 12.58 10.32 -8.83
N ASN A 775 12.35 9.70 -7.67
CA ASN A 775 12.67 8.31 -7.39
C ASN A 775 11.50 7.35 -7.70
N LYS A 776 10.37 7.87 -8.19
CA LYS A 776 9.17 7.06 -8.46
C LYS A 776 9.11 6.64 -9.92
N GLU A 777 8.64 5.41 -10.12
CA GLU A 777 8.16 4.92 -11.40
C GLU A 777 6.74 5.42 -11.67
N ALA A 778 6.37 5.56 -12.95
CA ALA A 778 5.07 6.10 -13.34
C ALA A 778 3.88 5.33 -12.75
N TYR A 779 3.95 4.00 -12.70
CA TYR A 779 2.88 3.17 -12.13
C TYR A 779 2.75 3.33 -10.61
N VAL A 780 3.87 3.55 -9.90
CA VAL A 780 3.88 3.82 -8.45
C VAL A 780 3.21 5.16 -8.18
N PHE A 781 3.60 6.19 -8.94
CA PHE A 781 2.99 7.51 -8.88
C PHE A 781 1.46 7.46 -9.09
N LEU A 782 1.00 6.79 -10.15
CA LEU A 782 -0.43 6.65 -10.43
C LEU A 782 -1.16 5.88 -9.32
N GLY A 783 -0.54 4.83 -8.78
CA GLY A 783 -1.10 4.05 -7.67
C GLY A 783 -1.36 4.90 -6.41
N GLU A 784 -0.47 5.85 -6.11
CA GLU A 784 -0.63 6.78 -4.97
C GLU A 784 -1.66 7.88 -5.25
N GLU A 785 -1.65 8.47 -6.44
CA GLU A 785 -2.46 9.66 -6.78
C GLU A 785 -3.94 9.36 -7.03
N CYS A 786 -4.25 8.13 -7.48
CA CYS A 786 -5.61 7.72 -7.80
C CYS A 786 -6.47 7.33 -6.59
N LYS A 787 -5.95 7.37 -5.35
CA LYS A 787 -6.68 7.00 -4.12
C LYS A 787 -7.44 5.65 -4.24
N GLY A 788 -6.77 4.62 -4.76
CA GLY A 788 -7.33 3.26 -4.94
C GLY A 788 -8.08 3.01 -6.26
N LYS A 789 -8.35 4.03 -7.07
CA LYS A 789 -9.05 3.87 -8.36
C LYS A 789 -8.16 3.30 -9.48
N CYS A 790 -6.85 3.25 -9.26
CA CYS A 790 -5.86 2.77 -10.23
C CYS A 790 -5.17 1.47 -9.79
N ASP A 791 -5.82 0.69 -8.93
CA ASP A 791 -5.24 -0.54 -8.38
C ASP A 791 -4.88 -1.57 -9.46
N CYS A 792 -5.55 -1.55 -10.62
CA CYS A 792 -5.24 -2.43 -11.73
C CYS A 792 -3.80 -2.27 -12.27
N ILE A 793 -3.19 -1.08 -12.13
CA ILE A 793 -1.82 -0.80 -12.59
C ILE A 793 -0.79 -0.64 -11.46
N LYS A 794 -1.20 -0.74 -10.20
CA LYS A 794 -0.35 -0.40 -9.05
C LYS A 794 0.88 -1.30 -8.88
N TYR A 795 0.81 -2.53 -9.39
CA TYR A 795 1.85 -3.55 -9.19
C TYR A 795 2.70 -3.75 -10.44
N LYS A 796 3.97 -4.11 -10.22
CA LYS A 796 4.89 -4.52 -11.29
C LYS A 796 4.44 -5.85 -11.90
N THR A 797 4.70 -6.04 -13.20
CA THR A 797 4.45 -7.33 -13.87
C THR A 797 5.28 -8.46 -13.26
N GLU A 798 4.70 -9.66 -13.23
CA GLU A 798 5.37 -10.88 -12.80
C GLU A 798 5.89 -11.72 -13.99
N TYR A 799 5.53 -11.37 -15.23
CA TYR A 799 5.96 -12.09 -16.42
C TYR A 799 7.44 -11.93 -16.74
N ASN A 800 7.99 -10.75 -16.43
CA ASN A 800 9.41 -10.45 -16.64
C ASN A 800 9.92 -9.57 -15.51
N THR A 801 10.75 -10.14 -14.64
CA THR A 801 11.33 -9.44 -13.49
C THR A 801 12.22 -8.26 -13.88
N ASN A 802 12.72 -8.24 -15.12
CA ASN A 802 13.54 -7.18 -15.69
C ASN A 802 12.72 -6.08 -16.39
N SER A 803 11.40 -6.25 -16.55
CA SER A 803 10.52 -5.24 -17.14
C SER A 803 10.10 -4.20 -16.11
N TYR A 804 10.11 -2.90 -16.47
CA TYR A 804 9.56 -1.81 -15.65
C TYR A 804 8.07 -1.56 -15.93
N ASP A 805 7.37 -2.59 -16.39
CA ASP A 805 5.96 -2.52 -16.73
C ASP A 805 5.07 -2.94 -15.58
N SER A 806 3.85 -2.44 -15.62
CA SER A 806 2.81 -2.74 -14.64
C SER A 806 2.04 -4.01 -15.02
N LYS A 807 1.62 -4.77 -14.01
CA LYS A 807 0.74 -5.95 -14.12
C LYS A 807 -0.56 -5.64 -14.88
N GLY A 808 -1.05 -4.41 -14.82
CA GLY A 808 -2.25 -4.00 -15.56
C GLY A 808 -2.11 -4.16 -17.08
N PHE A 809 -0.88 -4.21 -17.60
CA PHE A 809 -0.62 -4.39 -19.02
C PHE A 809 -0.24 -5.82 -19.42
N ASP A 810 -0.45 -6.80 -18.53
CA ASP A 810 -0.20 -8.20 -18.84
C ASP A 810 -1.26 -8.77 -19.79
N THR A 811 -0.81 -9.39 -20.89
CA THR A 811 -1.68 -10.05 -21.88
C THR A 811 -1.25 -11.50 -22.13
N PRO A 812 -2.05 -12.49 -21.70
CA PRO A 812 -3.23 -12.40 -20.83
C PRO A 812 -2.86 -12.04 -19.37
N PRO A 813 -3.83 -11.62 -18.53
CA PRO A 813 -3.62 -11.48 -17.09
C PRO A 813 -3.20 -12.82 -16.47
N LYS A 814 -2.34 -12.77 -15.45
CA LYS A 814 -1.79 -13.98 -14.80
C LYS A 814 -2.85 -15.01 -14.42
N GLU A 815 -3.99 -14.56 -13.87
CA GLU A 815 -5.07 -15.41 -13.40
C GLU A 815 -5.83 -16.12 -14.54
N GLN A 816 -5.74 -15.60 -15.77
CA GLN A 816 -6.34 -16.19 -16.97
C GLN A 816 -5.29 -16.77 -17.92
N LYS A 817 -4.02 -16.76 -17.54
CA LYS A 817 -2.89 -17.19 -18.39
C LYS A 817 -3.09 -18.60 -18.92
N ASP A 818 -3.28 -19.57 -18.04
CA ASP A 818 -3.40 -20.98 -18.41
C ASP A 818 -4.60 -21.23 -19.34
N LYS A 819 -5.71 -20.53 -19.11
CA LYS A 819 -6.95 -20.66 -19.89
C LYS A 819 -6.81 -20.04 -21.28
N CYS A 820 -6.25 -18.83 -21.37
CA CYS A 820 -5.99 -18.19 -22.65
C CYS A 820 -4.93 -18.96 -23.45
N GLU A 821 -3.82 -19.37 -22.83
CA GLU A 821 -2.82 -20.20 -23.50
C GLU A 821 -3.42 -21.51 -24.01
N CYS A 822 -4.26 -22.17 -23.20
CA CYS A 822 -4.96 -23.39 -23.57
C CYS A 822 -5.80 -23.26 -24.84
N VAL A 823 -6.64 -22.21 -24.96
CA VAL A 823 -7.56 -22.08 -26.11
C VAL A 823 -6.87 -21.73 -27.43
N PHE A 824 -5.60 -21.30 -27.37
CA PHE A 824 -4.77 -21.10 -28.56
C PHE A 824 -3.96 -22.34 -28.98
N ARG A 825 -3.97 -23.43 -28.20
CA ARG A 825 -3.22 -24.66 -28.54
C ARG A 825 -3.86 -25.41 -29.70
N LYS A 826 -3.03 -26.00 -30.55
CA LYS A 826 -3.47 -26.85 -31.67
C LYS A 826 -3.68 -28.31 -31.24
N LYS A 827 -4.42 -29.06 -32.06
CA LYS A 827 -4.72 -30.48 -31.84
C LYS A 827 -3.45 -31.34 -31.68
N SER A 828 -3.42 -32.25 -30.69
CA SER A 828 -2.29 -33.15 -30.40
C SER A 828 -2.40 -34.52 -31.08
N ALA A 829 -1.37 -35.36 -30.88
CA ALA A 829 -1.38 -36.77 -31.26
C ALA A 829 -2.27 -37.66 -30.37
N CYS A 830 -2.53 -37.25 -29.12
CA CYS A 830 -3.31 -38.01 -28.13
C CYS A 830 -4.83 -37.74 -28.20
N GLU A 831 -5.65 -38.73 -27.82
CA GLU A 831 -7.12 -38.66 -27.87
C GLU A 831 -7.72 -37.50 -27.06
N ASN A 832 -7.15 -37.21 -25.89
CA ASN A 832 -7.66 -36.17 -24.99
C ASN A 832 -7.21 -34.74 -25.33
N ASN A 833 -6.61 -34.50 -26.51
CA ASN A 833 -6.20 -33.20 -27.05
C ASN A 833 -5.33 -32.30 -26.15
N GLU A 834 -5.07 -32.67 -24.88
CA GLU A 834 -4.36 -31.92 -23.85
C GLU A 834 -3.01 -32.50 -23.52
N VAL A 835 -2.87 -33.80 -23.63
CA VAL A 835 -1.67 -34.46 -23.22
C VAL A 835 -0.73 -34.56 -24.43
N PRO A 836 0.57 -34.20 -24.32
CA PRO A 836 1.35 -33.90 -23.11
C PRO A 836 1.10 -32.48 -22.55
N LYS A 837 0.99 -32.36 -21.22
CA LYS A 837 0.77 -31.09 -20.52
C LYS A 837 1.98 -30.15 -20.69
N GLY A 838 1.72 -28.86 -20.92
CA GLY A 838 2.76 -27.82 -21.05
C GLY A 838 3.11 -27.41 -22.49
N ARG A 839 2.31 -27.80 -23.48
CA ARG A 839 2.50 -27.41 -24.89
C ARG A 839 2.31 -25.91 -25.13
N THR A 840 2.95 -25.39 -26.16
CA THR A 840 2.93 -23.96 -26.50
C THR A 840 2.04 -23.68 -27.72
N GLN A 841 1.85 -22.40 -28.04
CA GLN A 841 1.17 -21.97 -29.28
C GLN A 841 2.00 -22.26 -30.53
N SER A 842 3.32 -22.41 -30.39
CA SER A 842 4.25 -22.76 -31.47
C SER A 842 4.19 -24.24 -31.85
N GLN A 843 3.37 -25.04 -31.15
CA GLN A 843 3.14 -26.44 -31.45
C GLN A 843 2.61 -26.63 -32.88
N MET A 844 3.21 -27.58 -33.60
CA MET A 844 2.71 -28.04 -34.89
C MET A 844 1.68 -29.16 -34.72
N THR A 845 0.66 -29.18 -35.58
CA THR A 845 -0.28 -30.30 -35.67
C THR A 845 0.37 -31.51 -36.34
N CYS A 846 -0.14 -32.72 -36.06
CA CYS A 846 0.33 -33.91 -36.77
C CYS A 846 0.12 -33.80 -38.29
N ASN A 847 -0.93 -33.12 -38.75
CA ASN A 847 -1.17 -32.89 -40.17
C ASN A 847 -0.13 -31.95 -40.79
N GLU A 848 0.20 -30.83 -40.13
CA GLU A 848 1.27 -29.93 -40.59
C GLU A 848 2.61 -30.67 -40.67
N LEU A 849 2.97 -31.45 -39.64
CA LEU A 849 4.21 -32.24 -39.60
C LEU A 849 4.25 -33.31 -40.72
N LYS A 850 3.14 -34.02 -40.93
CA LYS A 850 3.00 -35.03 -41.98
C LYS A 850 3.10 -34.41 -43.38
N SER A 851 2.38 -33.31 -43.63
CA SER A 851 2.40 -32.62 -44.91
C SER A 851 3.80 -32.11 -45.26
N GLU A 852 4.51 -31.54 -44.29
CA GLU A 852 5.90 -31.10 -44.45
C GLU A 852 6.84 -32.26 -44.77
N TYR A 853 6.69 -33.39 -44.08
CA TYR A 853 7.44 -34.62 -44.38
C TYR A 853 7.14 -35.17 -45.79
N THR A 854 5.89 -35.10 -46.26
CA THR A 854 5.51 -35.60 -47.60
C THR A 854 5.86 -34.62 -48.74
N ASN A 855 5.86 -33.32 -48.47
CA ASN A 855 6.08 -32.26 -49.47
C ASN A 855 7.56 -31.93 -49.70
N SER A 856 8.46 -32.44 -48.87
CA SER A 856 9.89 -32.37 -49.16
C SER A 856 10.16 -33.08 -50.49
N LYS A 857 10.34 -32.30 -51.57
CA LYS A 857 10.58 -32.80 -52.95
C LYS A 857 11.84 -33.65 -53.12
N ASN A 858 12.61 -33.84 -52.04
CA ASN A 858 13.68 -34.80 -51.95
C ASN A 858 13.19 -35.97 -51.11
N LYS A 859 13.22 -37.19 -51.66
CA LYS A 859 12.94 -38.47 -50.97
C LYS A 859 13.94 -38.77 -49.82
N ASN A 860 14.52 -37.73 -49.24
CA ASN A 860 15.79 -37.78 -48.57
C ASN A 860 15.81 -36.92 -47.27
N ILE A 861 15.40 -37.46 -46.08
CA ILE A 861 15.45 -36.77 -44.74
C ILE A 861 16.16 -37.53 -43.54
N GLY A 862 17.39 -37.12 -43.08
CA GLY A 862 18.36 -37.82 -42.14
C GLY A 862 19.84 -38.13 -42.61
N ILE A 863 20.89 -37.88 -41.81
CA ILE A 863 22.34 -37.88 -42.22
C ILE A 863 23.05 -39.26 -42.20
N TYR A 864 24.10 -39.44 -43.03
CA TYR A 864 25.03 -40.60 -43.09
C TYR A 864 26.53 -40.22 -42.88
N PRO A 865 27.46 -41.18 -42.65
CA PRO A 865 28.85 -40.95 -42.27
C PRO A 865 29.72 -40.58 -43.49
N LYS A 866 30.86 -39.90 -43.24
CA LYS A 866 31.98 -39.61 -44.16
C LYS A 866 31.77 -39.97 -45.65
N GLY A 867 31.32 -39.00 -46.45
CA GLY A 867 31.29 -39.08 -47.92
C GLY A 867 30.24 -38.18 -48.55
N ASN A 868 30.42 -37.80 -49.83
CA ASN A 868 29.55 -36.90 -50.61
C ASN A 868 28.22 -37.52 -51.09
N ASP A 869 27.79 -38.65 -50.54
CA ASP A 869 26.54 -39.31 -50.93
C ASP A 869 25.38 -38.95 -49.97
N THR A 870 24.35 -38.29 -50.50
CA THR A 870 23.15 -37.83 -49.76
C THR A 870 22.01 -38.86 -49.82
N SER A 871 22.35 -40.14 -49.66
CA SER A 871 21.38 -41.24 -49.63
C SER A 871 20.92 -41.59 -48.21
N PHE A 872 19.65 -41.95 -48.14
CA PHE A 872 18.89 -42.18 -46.92
C PHE A 872 19.08 -43.57 -46.40
N PHE A 873 19.34 -43.72 -45.10
CA PHE A 873 19.23 -45.02 -44.49
C PHE A 873 18.21 -44.97 -43.38
N ASN A 874 17.24 -45.88 -43.49
CA ASN A 874 16.42 -46.32 -42.38
C ASN A 874 17.31 -46.56 -41.16
N LYS A 875 16.76 -46.37 -39.94
CA LYS A 875 17.51 -46.79 -38.75
C LYS A 875 17.96 -48.22 -38.97
N SER A 876 19.21 -48.50 -38.65
CA SER A 876 19.79 -49.81 -38.85
C SER A 876 20.63 -50.17 -37.64
N ASN A 877 20.68 -51.47 -37.34
CA ASN A 877 21.58 -51.99 -36.33
C ASN A 877 21.49 -51.27 -34.98
N LEU A 878 20.29 -50.88 -34.52
CA LEU A 878 20.11 -50.24 -33.22
C LEU A 878 20.24 -51.24 -32.07
N ILE A 879 19.89 -52.50 -32.32
CA ILE A 879 19.81 -53.59 -31.34
C ILE A 879 20.24 -54.92 -31.98
N GLY A 880 20.65 -55.89 -31.15
CA GLY A 880 21.06 -57.23 -31.57
C GLY A 880 22.47 -57.31 -32.18
N LEU A 881 22.74 -58.37 -32.94
CA LEU A 881 24.08 -58.74 -33.41
C LEU A 881 24.82 -57.65 -34.20
N GLY A 882 24.08 -56.77 -34.89
CA GLY A 882 24.64 -55.66 -35.66
C GLY A 882 24.93 -54.40 -34.84
N ALA A 883 24.46 -54.31 -33.59
CA ALA A 883 24.54 -53.09 -32.78
C ALA A 883 25.98 -52.76 -32.38
N GLN A 884 26.53 -51.68 -32.94
CA GLN A 884 27.90 -51.23 -32.71
C GLN A 884 27.96 -49.97 -31.85
N TRP A 885 28.35 -50.16 -30.59
CA TRP A 885 28.63 -49.09 -29.65
C TRP A 885 29.98 -48.43 -29.97
N LYS A 886 30.00 -47.10 -30.07
CA LYS A 886 31.20 -46.35 -30.46
C LYS A 886 31.80 -45.62 -29.26
N LYS A 887 33.08 -45.82 -29.00
CA LYS A 887 33.82 -45.04 -28.00
C LYS A 887 33.98 -43.59 -28.50
N ILE A 888 33.72 -42.62 -27.63
CA ILE A 888 33.98 -41.20 -27.92
C ILE A 888 35.50 -40.99 -28.03
N THR A 889 35.92 -40.21 -29.02
CA THR A 889 37.34 -39.99 -29.36
C THR A 889 38.01 -38.97 -28.44
N ASN A 890 37.26 -37.98 -27.95
CA ASN A 890 37.74 -36.92 -27.06
C ASN A 890 36.89 -36.89 -25.77
N GLY A 891 37.44 -37.37 -24.65
CA GLY A 891 36.77 -37.35 -23.34
C GLY A 891 36.92 -38.65 -22.55
N ASP A 892 36.05 -38.83 -21.53
CA ASP A 892 35.94 -40.06 -20.75
C ASP A 892 35.70 -41.29 -21.64
N PRO A 893 36.09 -42.52 -21.21
CA PRO A 893 35.96 -43.74 -22.00
C PRO A 893 34.49 -44.24 -22.09
N ILE A 894 33.61 -43.40 -22.61
CA ILE A 894 32.17 -43.62 -22.73
C ILE A 894 31.84 -44.15 -24.13
N TYR A 895 30.94 -45.12 -24.18
CA TYR A 895 30.43 -45.70 -25.41
C TYR A 895 29.03 -45.14 -25.71
N VAL A 896 28.84 -44.62 -26.92
CA VAL A 896 27.57 -44.03 -27.36
C VAL A 896 26.72 -45.07 -28.08
N SER A 897 25.42 -45.04 -27.80
CA SER A 897 24.43 -45.93 -28.42
C SER A 897 24.39 -45.74 -29.95
N PRO A 898 24.22 -46.83 -30.73
CA PRO A 898 23.89 -46.73 -32.15
C PRO A 898 22.69 -45.83 -32.45
N ARG A 899 21.71 -45.73 -31.53
CA ARG A 899 20.51 -44.90 -31.65
C ARG A 899 20.84 -43.41 -31.56
N THR A 900 21.55 -42.98 -30.51
CA THR A 900 21.97 -41.58 -30.32
C THR A 900 22.82 -41.08 -31.48
N ARG A 901 23.69 -41.94 -32.02
CA ARG A 901 24.50 -41.64 -33.22
C ARG A 901 23.67 -41.43 -34.48
N GLN A 902 22.46 -42.00 -34.52
CA GLN A 902 21.52 -41.92 -35.63
C GLN A 902 20.36 -40.96 -35.32
N LEU A 903 20.45 -40.09 -34.29
CA LEU A 903 19.40 -39.11 -33.96
C LEU A 903 19.09 -38.19 -35.17
N CYS A 904 17.81 -37.95 -35.46
CA CYS A 904 17.42 -37.07 -36.55
C CYS A 904 17.73 -35.59 -36.21
N LEU A 905 18.56 -34.92 -37.02
CA LEU A 905 18.88 -33.48 -36.85
C LEU A 905 18.91 -32.75 -38.19
N LYS A 906 18.28 -33.32 -39.22
CA LYS A 906 18.45 -32.82 -40.59
C LYS A 906 17.88 -31.42 -40.75
N HIS A 907 16.64 -31.19 -40.30
CA HIS A 907 16.00 -29.91 -40.53
C HIS A 907 16.73 -28.80 -39.77
N VAL A 908 17.24 -29.09 -38.57
CA VAL A 908 18.11 -28.18 -37.80
C VAL A 908 19.41 -27.88 -38.54
N ILE A 909 20.02 -28.88 -39.20
CA ILE A 909 21.23 -28.69 -39.99
C ILE A 909 20.95 -27.92 -41.29
N ASP A 910 19.83 -28.20 -41.96
CA ASP A 910 19.43 -27.55 -43.20
C ASP A 910 19.14 -26.05 -42.97
N ILE A 911 18.43 -25.68 -41.90
CA ILE A 911 18.19 -24.26 -41.57
C ILE A 911 19.49 -23.51 -41.25
N GLY A 912 20.49 -24.20 -40.69
CA GLY A 912 21.81 -23.65 -40.41
C GLY A 912 22.72 -23.51 -41.63
N ARG A 913 22.39 -24.14 -42.76
CA ARG A 913 23.17 -24.12 -44.01
C ARG A 913 22.53 -23.28 -45.11
N ASP A 914 21.33 -22.76 -44.88
CA ASP A 914 20.59 -21.96 -45.84
C ASP A 914 21.20 -20.55 -45.99
N ASN A 915 22.15 -20.42 -46.93
CA ASN A 915 22.83 -19.16 -47.25
C ASN A 915 21.91 -18.08 -47.84
N THR A 916 20.63 -18.38 -48.13
CA THR A 916 19.66 -17.35 -48.57
C THR A 916 19.08 -16.56 -47.40
N LYS A 917 19.28 -17.04 -46.16
CA LYS A 917 18.91 -16.38 -44.92
C LYS A 917 20.13 -15.71 -44.27
N ASN A 918 20.51 -14.52 -44.74
CA ASN A 918 21.36 -13.59 -43.97
C ASN A 918 20.61 -13.04 -42.71
N LYS A 919 19.94 -13.88 -41.94
CA LYS A 919 19.03 -13.49 -40.85
C LYS A 919 19.20 -14.39 -39.63
N ASN A 920 19.26 -13.76 -38.46
CA ASN A 920 19.13 -14.40 -37.15
C ASN A 920 17.90 -15.32 -37.14
N ILE A 921 18.10 -16.61 -36.89
CA ILE A 921 17.02 -17.59 -36.75
C ILE A 921 16.21 -17.21 -35.51
N THR A 922 14.90 -17.11 -35.63
CA THR A 922 14.02 -16.81 -34.49
C THR A 922 13.77 -18.06 -33.63
N GLU A 923 13.46 -17.85 -32.35
CA GLU A 923 13.06 -18.92 -31.43
C GLU A 923 11.89 -19.77 -32.00
N GLU A 924 10.89 -19.13 -32.61
CA GLU A 924 9.74 -19.81 -33.20
C GLU A 924 10.11 -20.65 -34.43
N GLU A 925 11.02 -20.16 -35.28
CA GLU A 925 11.50 -20.91 -36.45
C GLU A 925 12.30 -22.14 -36.03
N PHE A 926 13.20 -21.99 -35.05
CA PHE A 926 14.02 -23.10 -34.55
C PHE A 926 13.15 -24.20 -33.94
N ILE A 927 12.17 -23.86 -33.10
CA ILE A 927 11.33 -24.89 -32.47
C ILE A 927 10.43 -25.62 -33.47
N LYS A 928 9.92 -24.94 -34.51
CA LYS A 928 9.16 -25.60 -35.59
C LYS A 928 10.04 -26.61 -36.32
N VAL A 929 11.29 -26.25 -36.60
CA VAL A 929 12.28 -27.13 -37.23
C VAL A 929 12.62 -28.33 -36.35
N LEU A 930 12.87 -28.12 -35.06
CA LEU A 930 13.16 -29.20 -34.11
C LEU A 930 11.98 -30.16 -33.95
N GLN A 931 10.74 -29.67 -33.97
CA GLN A 931 9.53 -30.51 -34.02
C GLN A 931 9.49 -31.39 -35.26
N LYS A 932 9.94 -30.92 -36.44
CA LYS A 932 10.03 -31.75 -37.65
C LYS A 932 11.03 -32.89 -37.48
N ASP A 933 12.22 -32.63 -36.93
CA ASP A 933 13.23 -33.66 -36.66
C ASP A 933 12.74 -34.68 -35.62
N ALA A 934 12.07 -34.23 -34.56
CA ALA A 934 11.45 -35.08 -33.55
C ALA A 934 10.35 -35.98 -34.13
N TYR A 935 9.49 -35.44 -35.02
CA TYR A 935 8.50 -36.22 -35.75
C TYR A 935 9.12 -37.35 -36.57
N VAL A 936 10.16 -37.03 -37.35
CA VAL A 936 10.87 -38.01 -38.18
C VAL A 936 11.53 -39.09 -37.33
N GLU A 937 12.16 -38.70 -36.21
CA GLU A 937 12.76 -39.64 -35.26
C GLU A 937 11.76 -40.67 -34.75
N GLY A 938 10.58 -40.23 -34.29
CA GLY A 938 9.51 -41.11 -33.81
C GLY A 938 9.04 -42.09 -34.88
N LYS A 939 8.81 -41.60 -36.10
CA LYS A 939 8.38 -42.43 -37.24
C LYS A 939 9.42 -43.49 -37.63
N LEU A 940 10.69 -43.09 -37.74
CA LEU A 940 11.77 -43.99 -38.15
C LEU A 940 12.09 -45.05 -37.09
N LEU A 941 11.98 -44.72 -35.80
CA LEU A 941 12.12 -45.70 -34.72
C LEU A 941 11.01 -46.77 -34.79
N TYR A 942 9.76 -46.35 -34.99
CA TYR A 942 8.64 -47.29 -35.19
C TYR A 942 8.91 -48.24 -36.35
N MET A 943 9.21 -47.68 -37.54
CA MET A 943 9.47 -48.46 -38.75
C MET A 943 10.63 -49.45 -38.57
N TYR A 944 11.67 -49.09 -37.82
CA TYR A 944 12.79 -49.98 -37.56
C TYR A 944 12.42 -51.16 -36.68
N TYR A 945 11.83 -50.90 -35.51
CA TYR A 945 11.51 -51.96 -34.55
C TYR A 945 10.42 -52.89 -35.05
N MET A 946 9.47 -52.40 -35.85
CA MET A 946 8.45 -53.25 -36.49
C MET A 946 9.01 -54.14 -37.61
N ASN A 947 10.10 -53.71 -38.25
CA ASN A 947 10.78 -54.47 -39.31
C ASN A 947 12.05 -55.16 -38.78
N ASN A 948 13.21 -54.53 -38.95
CA ASN A 948 14.52 -55.11 -38.66
C ASN A 948 14.79 -55.35 -37.17
N GLY A 949 14.25 -54.51 -36.29
CA GLY A 949 14.41 -54.64 -34.83
C GLY A 949 13.67 -55.84 -34.26
N LYS A 950 12.46 -56.15 -34.75
CA LYS A 950 11.68 -57.35 -34.37
C LYS A 950 12.48 -58.64 -34.54
N LEU A 951 13.19 -58.78 -35.65
CA LEU A 951 14.07 -59.94 -35.91
C LEU A 951 15.23 -60.03 -34.89
N SER A 952 15.63 -58.90 -34.31
CA SER A 952 16.75 -58.82 -33.38
C SER A 952 16.35 -59.11 -31.92
N ILE A 953 15.08 -58.91 -31.56
CA ILE A 953 14.59 -59.06 -30.18
C ILE A 953 14.19 -60.52 -29.86
N PHE A 954 13.60 -61.26 -30.80
CA PHE A 954 13.02 -62.60 -30.54
C PHE A 954 13.76 -63.74 -31.22
N LYS A 955 13.76 -64.95 -30.65
CA LYS A 955 14.35 -66.16 -31.27
C LYS A 955 13.54 -66.65 -32.48
N ASN A 956 14.15 -67.42 -33.38
CA ASN A 956 13.50 -67.98 -34.61
C ASN A 956 12.35 -68.98 -34.35
N SER A 957 11.85 -69.09 -33.12
CA SER A 957 10.79 -70.01 -32.71
C SER A 957 9.81 -69.42 -31.69
N GLU A 958 10.03 -68.20 -31.20
CA GLU A 958 9.14 -67.54 -30.23
C GLU A 958 7.99 -66.82 -30.95
N LYS A 959 6.76 -66.97 -30.43
CA LYS A 959 5.62 -66.16 -30.88
C LYS A 959 5.87 -64.72 -30.48
N VAL A 960 6.10 -63.86 -31.48
CA VAL A 960 6.29 -62.43 -31.28
C VAL A 960 5.05 -61.81 -30.65
N LYS A 961 5.21 -61.20 -29.48
CA LYS A 961 4.18 -60.38 -28.84
C LYS A 961 4.34 -58.93 -29.29
N LEU A 962 3.26 -58.33 -29.80
CA LEU A 962 3.26 -56.96 -30.30
C LEU A 962 3.59 -55.95 -29.17
N ASP A 963 3.04 -56.18 -27.98
CA ASP A 963 3.25 -55.36 -26.77
C ASP A 963 4.73 -55.22 -26.38
N ASP A 964 5.52 -56.29 -26.56
CA ASP A 964 6.95 -56.27 -26.24
C ASP A 964 7.75 -55.43 -27.24
N ILE A 965 7.37 -55.42 -28.53
CA ILE A 965 7.97 -54.56 -29.56
C ILE A 965 7.62 -53.09 -29.28
N GLU A 966 6.37 -52.82 -28.94
CA GLU A 966 5.92 -51.48 -28.58
C GLU A 966 6.69 -50.93 -27.40
N LYS A 967 6.91 -51.74 -26.36
CA LYS A 967 7.73 -51.35 -25.21
C LYS A 967 9.15 -50.93 -25.63
N HIS A 968 9.79 -51.69 -26.53
CA HIS A 968 11.12 -51.33 -27.05
C HIS A 968 11.09 -50.03 -27.88
N ILE A 969 10.04 -49.81 -28.68
CA ILE A 969 9.85 -48.56 -29.43
C ILE A 969 9.71 -47.38 -28.47
N HIS A 970 8.84 -47.51 -27.47
CA HIS A 970 8.56 -46.45 -26.50
C HIS A 970 9.81 -46.08 -25.70
N GLU A 971 10.58 -47.05 -25.23
CA GLU A 971 11.85 -46.79 -24.54
C GLU A 971 12.90 -46.14 -25.46
N ALA A 972 12.99 -46.57 -26.72
CA ALA A 972 13.87 -45.92 -27.69
C ALA A 972 13.47 -44.46 -27.95
N MET A 973 12.16 -44.17 -28.06
CA MET A 973 11.64 -42.81 -28.19
C MET A 973 11.96 -41.96 -26.95
N LYS A 974 11.71 -42.47 -25.74
CA LYS A 974 12.02 -41.75 -24.48
C LYS A 974 13.52 -41.44 -24.35
N ARG A 975 14.39 -42.33 -24.84
CA ARG A 975 15.83 -42.10 -24.86
C ARG A 975 16.22 -41.06 -25.91
N SER A 976 15.66 -41.11 -27.12
CA SER A 976 15.92 -40.07 -28.15
C SER A 976 15.38 -38.70 -27.74
N TYR A 977 14.24 -38.65 -27.05
CA TYR A 977 13.71 -37.44 -26.41
C TYR A 977 14.70 -36.82 -25.41
N ALA A 978 15.30 -37.65 -24.56
CA ALA A 978 16.29 -37.20 -23.60
C ALA A 978 17.61 -36.77 -24.27
N ASP A 979 17.98 -37.40 -25.39
CA ASP A 979 19.16 -37.00 -26.18
C ASP A 979 18.93 -35.63 -26.86
N TYR A 980 17.73 -35.33 -27.37
CA TYR A 980 17.37 -33.97 -27.79
C TYR A 980 17.47 -32.99 -26.62
N ALA A 981 17.01 -33.38 -25.43
CA ALA A 981 17.09 -32.55 -24.23
C ALA A 981 18.55 -32.16 -23.93
N ASP A 982 19.46 -33.13 -23.89
CA ASP A 982 20.86 -32.88 -23.57
C ASP A 982 21.60 -32.11 -24.66
N LEU A 983 21.21 -32.27 -25.93
CA LEU A 983 21.68 -31.42 -27.02
C LEU A 983 21.27 -29.95 -26.81
N ILE A 984 19.98 -29.68 -26.55
CA ILE A 984 19.47 -28.31 -26.34
C ILE A 984 20.02 -27.68 -25.07
N LYS A 985 20.09 -28.44 -23.97
CA LYS A 985 20.67 -28.00 -22.69
C LYS A 985 22.18 -27.76 -22.78
N GLY A 986 22.85 -28.25 -23.83
CA GLY A 986 24.31 -28.19 -23.96
C GLY A 986 25.04 -29.16 -23.02
N THR A 987 24.36 -30.19 -22.53
CA THR A 987 24.88 -31.18 -21.58
C THR A 987 25.26 -32.51 -22.23
N THR A 988 25.03 -32.67 -23.54
CA THR A 988 25.39 -33.91 -24.25
C THR A 988 26.90 -34.12 -24.29
N LYS A 989 27.32 -35.35 -23.98
CA LYS A 989 28.70 -35.83 -24.06
C LYS A 989 29.07 -36.24 -25.48
N TYR A 990 28.11 -36.41 -26.39
CA TYR A 990 28.37 -36.79 -27.77
C TYR A 990 28.45 -35.54 -28.67
N THR A 991 29.65 -34.99 -28.82
CA THR A 991 29.91 -33.81 -29.66
C THR A 991 30.33 -34.16 -31.09
N GLU A 992 30.33 -35.46 -31.45
CA GLU A 992 30.76 -35.95 -32.77
C GLU A 992 29.61 -35.97 -33.79
N TYR A 993 28.50 -35.24 -33.54
CA TYR A 993 27.47 -35.01 -34.54
C TYR A 993 28.05 -34.26 -35.75
N THR A 994 27.59 -34.58 -36.95
CA THR A 994 27.86 -33.76 -38.13
C THR A 994 27.30 -32.35 -37.89
N ASP A 995 28.12 -31.32 -38.12
CA ASP A 995 27.80 -29.90 -37.86
C ASP A 995 27.46 -29.55 -36.40
N TYR A 996 27.91 -30.33 -35.42
CA TYR A 996 27.67 -30.05 -34.00
C TYR A 996 27.91 -28.59 -33.61
N THR A 997 29.03 -28.01 -34.05
CA THR A 997 29.37 -26.61 -33.76
C THR A 997 28.28 -25.65 -34.25
N ASN A 998 27.82 -25.80 -35.50
CA ASN A 998 26.77 -24.96 -36.07
C ASN A 998 25.43 -25.13 -35.34
N ILE A 999 25.05 -26.37 -35.02
CA ILE A 999 23.85 -26.66 -34.24
C ILE A 999 23.93 -25.97 -32.87
N ASN A 1000 25.07 -26.08 -32.20
CA ASN A 1000 25.29 -25.47 -30.90
C ASN A 1000 25.27 -23.92 -30.97
N ASP A 1001 25.80 -23.33 -32.04
CA ASP A 1001 25.78 -21.89 -32.27
C ASP A 1001 24.35 -21.39 -32.51
N ILE A 1002 23.55 -22.11 -33.30
CA ILE A 1002 22.13 -21.80 -33.49
C ILE A 1002 21.37 -21.86 -32.17
N ILE A 1003 21.58 -22.92 -31.38
CA ILE A 1003 20.96 -23.06 -30.05
C ILE A 1003 21.38 -21.88 -29.15
N ASN A 1004 22.65 -21.48 -29.19
CA ASN A 1004 23.12 -20.30 -28.46
C ASN A 1004 22.42 -19.02 -28.90
N ASP A 1005 22.28 -18.80 -30.20
CA ASP A 1005 21.69 -17.57 -30.70
C ASP A 1005 20.20 -17.45 -30.38
N VAL A 1006 19.45 -18.56 -30.43
CA VAL A 1006 18.02 -18.56 -30.09
C VAL A 1006 17.74 -18.55 -28.59
N THR A 1007 18.73 -18.82 -27.74
CA THR A 1007 18.60 -18.81 -26.27
C THR A 1007 19.20 -17.57 -25.59
N LYS A 1008 19.87 -16.68 -26.34
CA LYS A 1008 20.43 -15.42 -25.80
C LYS A 1008 19.32 -14.41 -25.45
N THR A 1009 19.34 -13.93 -24.20
CA THR A 1009 18.39 -12.92 -23.70
C THR A 1009 18.94 -11.48 -23.74
N SER A 1010 20.26 -11.30 -23.90
CA SER A 1010 20.90 -9.99 -24.09
C SER A 1010 22.23 -10.08 -24.85
N ASN A 1011 22.66 -8.98 -25.47
CA ASN A 1011 23.94 -8.90 -26.20
C ASN A 1011 25.17 -9.03 -25.28
N THR A 1012 24.98 -9.01 -23.96
CA THR A 1012 26.03 -9.14 -22.93
C THR A 1012 26.06 -10.52 -22.26
N ALA A 1013 25.10 -11.41 -22.58
CA ALA A 1013 25.04 -12.75 -22.01
C ALA A 1013 26.15 -13.65 -22.56
N SER A 1014 26.74 -14.47 -21.69
CA SER A 1014 27.79 -15.43 -22.08
C SER A 1014 27.24 -16.41 -23.12
N PRO A 1015 28.00 -16.74 -24.18
CA PRO A 1015 27.57 -17.68 -25.22
C PRO A 1015 27.29 -19.12 -24.76
N ASN A 1016 27.33 -19.43 -23.46
CA ASN A 1016 27.07 -20.77 -22.91
C ASN A 1016 26.33 -20.65 -21.55
N ASP A 1017 25.35 -19.75 -21.45
CA ASP A 1017 24.51 -19.70 -20.24
C ASP A 1017 23.60 -20.94 -20.16
N ILE A 1018 23.98 -21.88 -19.29
CA ILE A 1018 23.28 -23.15 -19.08
C ILE A 1018 21.85 -22.92 -18.60
N TYR A 1019 21.57 -21.82 -17.87
CA TYR A 1019 20.24 -21.55 -17.33
C TYR A 1019 19.22 -21.23 -18.42
N GLU A 1020 19.58 -20.37 -19.38
CA GLU A 1020 18.67 -19.96 -20.47
C GLU A 1020 18.32 -21.14 -21.37
N ARG A 1021 19.30 -22.01 -21.67
CA ARG A 1021 19.08 -23.26 -22.41
C ARG A 1021 18.16 -24.24 -21.67
N GLN A 1022 18.26 -24.30 -20.34
CA GLN A 1022 17.37 -25.14 -19.52
C GLN A 1022 15.94 -24.60 -19.50
N GLU A 1023 15.73 -23.29 -19.37
CA GLU A 1023 14.40 -22.68 -19.46
C GLU A 1023 13.80 -22.81 -20.86
N PHE A 1024 14.62 -22.71 -21.91
CA PHE A 1024 14.21 -22.99 -23.29
C PHE A 1024 13.70 -24.42 -23.46
N TRP A 1025 14.46 -25.43 -22.99
CA TRP A 1025 14.01 -26.82 -23.02
C TRP A 1025 12.71 -27.00 -22.24
N LYS A 1026 12.65 -26.47 -21.01
CA LYS A 1026 11.47 -26.55 -20.15
C LYS A 1026 10.22 -25.94 -20.80
N LYS A 1027 10.36 -24.88 -21.59
CA LYS A 1027 9.29 -24.24 -22.36
C LYS A 1027 8.74 -25.14 -23.47
N TYR A 1028 9.59 -25.85 -24.21
CA TYR A 1028 9.18 -26.53 -25.45
C TYR A 1028 9.19 -28.05 -25.43
N LYS A 1029 9.69 -28.68 -24.36
CA LYS A 1029 9.83 -30.14 -24.27
C LYS A 1029 8.52 -30.92 -24.44
N ALA A 1030 7.36 -30.30 -24.17
CA ALA A 1030 6.06 -30.91 -24.41
C ALA A 1030 5.68 -30.93 -25.91
N ASP A 1031 6.07 -29.89 -26.66
CA ASP A 1031 5.85 -29.82 -28.11
C ASP A 1031 6.71 -30.85 -28.84
N ILE A 1032 7.96 -31.03 -28.41
CA ILE A 1032 8.88 -32.04 -28.93
C ILE A 1032 8.35 -33.45 -28.74
N TRP A 1033 7.88 -33.78 -27.53
CA TRP A 1033 7.31 -35.11 -27.27
C TRP A 1033 6.05 -35.36 -28.11
N ASN A 1034 5.15 -34.36 -28.21
CA ASN A 1034 3.97 -34.47 -29.08
C ASN A 1034 4.34 -34.72 -30.54
N ALA A 1035 5.38 -34.06 -31.07
CA ALA A 1035 5.85 -34.31 -32.43
C ALA A 1035 6.37 -35.74 -32.61
N MET A 1036 7.12 -36.29 -31.65
CA MET A 1036 7.55 -37.69 -31.67
C MET A 1036 6.36 -38.67 -31.67
N LEU A 1037 5.31 -38.38 -30.89
CA LEU A 1037 4.08 -39.18 -30.87
C LEU A 1037 3.31 -39.10 -32.20
N CYS A 1038 3.21 -37.91 -32.82
CA CYS A 1038 2.65 -37.77 -34.16
C CYS A 1038 3.39 -38.65 -35.17
N GLY A 1039 4.72 -38.70 -35.11
CA GLY A 1039 5.56 -39.51 -35.99
C GLY A 1039 5.38 -41.01 -35.78
N TYR A 1040 5.35 -41.46 -34.52
CA TYR A 1040 5.05 -42.85 -34.14
C TYR A 1040 3.68 -43.29 -34.68
N ASN A 1041 2.64 -42.46 -34.50
CA ASN A 1041 1.29 -42.74 -34.99
C ASN A 1041 1.24 -42.80 -36.53
N ASP A 1042 1.95 -41.92 -37.23
CA ASP A 1042 2.01 -41.93 -38.69
C ASP A 1042 2.78 -43.15 -39.24
N GLY A 1043 3.76 -43.69 -38.51
CA GLY A 1043 4.44 -44.92 -38.87
C GLY A 1043 3.53 -46.16 -38.84
N ASN A 1044 2.47 -46.14 -38.02
CA ASN A 1044 1.56 -47.25 -37.74
C ASN A 1044 0.37 -47.37 -38.74
N ASP A 1045 0.37 -46.60 -39.84
CA ASP A 1045 -0.65 -46.66 -40.91
C ASP A 1045 -2.12 -46.56 -40.43
N GLY A 1046 -2.40 -45.79 -39.38
CA GLY A 1046 -3.73 -45.25 -39.05
C GLY A 1046 -4.87 -46.23 -38.65
N ASP A 1047 -4.77 -47.53 -38.94
CA ASP A 1047 -5.90 -48.46 -38.85
C ASP A 1047 -5.94 -49.34 -37.58
N ASN A 1048 -4.95 -49.22 -36.69
CA ASN A 1048 -5.00 -49.85 -35.37
C ASN A 1048 -4.84 -48.79 -34.28
N ASN A 1049 -5.93 -48.52 -33.55
CA ASN A 1049 -5.95 -47.76 -32.29
C ASN A 1049 -5.04 -48.42 -31.24
N LEU A 1050 -3.72 -48.20 -31.34
CA LEU A 1050 -2.70 -48.68 -30.41
C LEU A 1050 -2.35 -47.66 -29.32
N MET A 1051 -2.74 -46.39 -29.47
CA MET A 1051 -2.78 -45.45 -28.33
C MET A 1051 -3.94 -45.75 -27.36
N LYS A 1052 -4.16 -47.02 -27.00
CA LYS A 1052 -5.02 -47.39 -25.86
C LYS A 1052 -4.34 -47.10 -24.51
N ASN A 1053 -3.01 -46.91 -24.51
CA ASN A 1053 -2.23 -46.61 -23.32
C ASN A 1053 -2.10 -45.10 -23.11
N ASN A 1054 -2.93 -44.56 -22.19
CA ASN A 1054 -2.84 -43.20 -21.67
C ASN A 1054 -1.42 -42.81 -21.17
N ASP A 1055 -0.56 -43.78 -20.90
CA ASP A 1055 0.77 -43.59 -20.32
C ASP A 1055 1.77 -42.87 -21.24
N LEU A 1056 1.70 -43.07 -22.57
CA LEU A 1056 2.62 -42.41 -23.52
C LEU A 1056 2.34 -40.94 -23.73
N CYS A 1057 1.09 -40.55 -23.48
CA CYS A 1057 0.71 -39.16 -23.56
C CYS A 1057 1.43 -38.39 -22.43
N ASN A 1058 1.70 -39.00 -21.28
CA ASN A 1058 2.48 -38.34 -20.23
C ASN A 1058 3.90 -37.97 -20.69
N LEU A 1059 4.35 -36.80 -20.24
CA LEU A 1059 5.70 -36.33 -20.56
C LEU A 1059 6.75 -37.25 -19.92
N PRO A 1060 7.71 -37.79 -20.69
CA PRO A 1060 8.78 -38.60 -20.13
C PRO A 1060 9.61 -37.80 -19.12
N ASN A 1061 10.08 -38.48 -18.08
CA ASN A 1061 11.04 -37.93 -17.12
C ASN A 1061 12.49 -38.34 -17.45
N THR A 1062 12.71 -39.02 -18.57
CA THR A 1062 14.04 -39.51 -19.00
C THR A 1062 15.01 -38.38 -19.29
N ASP A 1063 14.53 -37.16 -19.57
CA ASP A 1063 15.35 -35.96 -19.75
C ASP A 1063 16.03 -35.46 -18.45
N LYS A 1064 15.64 -36.00 -17.29
CA LYS A 1064 16.23 -35.72 -15.98
C LYS A 1064 17.32 -36.72 -15.57
N GLU A 1065 17.36 -37.90 -16.19
CA GLU A 1065 18.39 -38.90 -15.89
C GLU A 1065 19.69 -38.53 -16.60
N GLU A 1066 20.85 -38.76 -15.99
CA GLU A 1066 22.13 -38.48 -16.63
C GLU A 1066 22.32 -39.31 -17.92
N GLU A 1067 22.80 -38.66 -18.99
CA GLU A 1067 22.98 -39.25 -20.31
C GLU A 1067 23.78 -40.56 -20.28
N PHE A 1068 24.85 -40.60 -19.49
CA PHE A 1068 25.68 -41.80 -19.31
C PHE A 1068 24.89 -42.99 -18.73
N LEU A 1069 24.08 -42.75 -17.70
CA LEU A 1069 23.29 -43.82 -17.06
C LEU A 1069 22.24 -44.37 -18.03
N ARG A 1070 21.62 -43.50 -18.84
CA ARG A 1070 20.68 -43.92 -19.88
C ARG A 1070 21.36 -44.80 -20.94
N TRP A 1071 22.53 -44.38 -21.42
CA TRP A 1071 23.32 -45.18 -22.37
C TRP A 1071 23.80 -46.50 -21.75
N PHE A 1072 24.16 -46.52 -20.48
CA PHE A 1072 24.58 -47.73 -19.79
C PHE A 1072 23.44 -48.74 -19.64
N LYS A 1073 22.23 -48.28 -19.31
CA LYS A 1073 21.01 -49.12 -19.30
C LYS A 1073 20.69 -49.68 -20.69
N GLU A 1074 20.73 -48.82 -21.70
CA GLU A 1074 20.52 -49.21 -23.11
C GLU A 1074 21.59 -50.22 -23.59
N TRP A 1075 22.84 -50.06 -23.15
CA TRP A 1075 23.92 -51.00 -23.42
C TRP A 1075 23.66 -52.36 -22.78
N ASN A 1076 23.25 -52.40 -21.51
CA ASN A 1076 22.98 -53.65 -20.81
C ASN A 1076 21.84 -54.43 -21.49
N GLU A 1077 20.76 -53.75 -21.86
CA GLU A 1077 19.65 -54.36 -22.62
C GLU A 1077 20.12 -54.91 -23.96
N ASN A 1078 20.87 -54.11 -24.73
CA ASN A 1078 21.43 -54.54 -26.00
C ASN A 1078 22.40 -55.72 -25.84
N PHE A 1079 23.22 -55.72 -24.78
CA PHE A 1079 24.16 -56.78 -24.46
C PHE A 1079 23.44 -58.10 -24.17
N CYS A 1080 22.43 -58.10 -23.29
CA CYS A 1080 21.64 -59.28 -22.98
C CYS A 1080 21.00 -59.88 -24.24
N ILE A 1081 20.37 -59.04 -25.07
CA ILE A 1081 19.75 -59.48 -26.33
C ILE A 1081 20.81 -60.05 -27.28
N THR A 1082 21.96 -59.38 -27.40
CA THR A 1082 23.07 -59.83 -28.25
C THR A 1082 23.66 -61.15 -27.77
N GLN A 1083 23.80 -61.35 -26.46
CA GLN A 1083 24.32 -62.57 -25.86
C GLN A 1083 23.43 -63.76 -26.20
N VAL A 1084 22.12 -63.61 -26.00
CA VAL A 1084 21.13 -64.64 -26.35
C VAL A 1084 21.19 -64.98 -27.84
N LYS A 1085 21.27 -63.95 -28.71
CA LYS A 1085 21.38 -64.15 -30.16
C LYS A 1085 22.69 -64.82 -30.58
N ARG A 1086 23.80 -64.52 -29.92
CA ARG A 1086 25.09 -65.17 -30.17
C ARG A 1086 25.07 -66.62 -29.72
N GLU A 1087 24.45 -66.92 -28.59
CA GLU A 1087 24.25 -68.28 -28.11
C GLU A 1087 23.37 -69.08 -29.09
N ASP A 1088 22.26 -68.52 -29.56
CA ASP A 1088 21.40 -69.17 -30.56
C ASP A 1088 22.12 -69.38 -31.89
N LYS A 1089 22.90 -68.40 -32.34
CA LYS A 1089 23.74 -68.51 -33.54
C LYS A 1089 24.76 -69.64 -33.37
N LEU A 1090 25.45 -69.69 -32.23
CA LEU A 1090 26.42 -70.74 -31.90
C LEU A 1090 25.75 -72.12 -31.89
N LYS A 1091 24.60 -72.28 -31.23
CA LYS A 1091 23.83 -73.54 -31.23
C LYS A 1091 23.44 -73.95 -32.65
N ASN A 1092 22.93 -73.04 -33.46
CA ASN A 1092 22.50 -73.34 -34.82
C ASN A 1092 23.67 -73.69 -35.76
N GLU A 1093 24.82 -73.02 -35.62
CA GLU A 1093 26.01 -73.29 -36.42
C GLU A 1093 26.73 -74.58 -35.98
N CYS A 1094 26.74 -74.87 -34.68
CA CYS A 1094 27.33 -76.10 -34.13
C CYS A 1094 26.42 -77.33 -34.22
N ASN A 1095 25.09 -77.19 -34.32
CA ASN A 1095 24.16 -78.32 -34.52
C ASN A 1095 24.22 -78.93 -35.93
N ASN A 1096 24.92 -78.28 -36.88
CA ASN A 1096 25.17 -78.77 -38.23
C ASN A 1096 26.59 -79.40 -38.40
N PHE A 1097 27.35 -79.49 -37.31
CA PHE A 1097 28.57 -80.27 -37.16
C PHE A 1097 28.28 -81.46 -36.24
#